data_AF-A0A2A5D5W5-F1
#
_entry.id   AF-A0A2A5D5W5-F1
#
_cell.length_a   1.000
_cell.length_b   1.000
_cell.length_c   1.000
_cell.angle_alpha   90.00
_cell.angle_beta   90.00
_cell.angle_gamma   90.00
#
_symmetry.space_group_name_H-M   'P 1'
#
loop_
_entity.id
_entity.type
_entity.pdbx_description
1 polymer ?
#
loop_
_entity_poly.entity_id
_entity_poly.type
_entity_poly.pdbx_seq_one_letter_code
_entity_poly.pdbx_strand_id
1 'polypeptide(L)'
;MAKVLLGQCKFNDKSRVLTRADGSKTILPHIVADVLILLYTNRERFITTDELKAVVWKDKIVEDRTVMRNISSVRKELGESSNNKYIENKRNEGYRFIAKVQKIDFINLAYLKLPLSLIVFSSILLQTYQYMFVPAVMSKPETLTTMIGQETDGAMGAKTLVFSYKTTDSNYWNIYGRRLDGDRYFKLTSGEFNDTLSSFSPDGKTVAFHRYEGSKCMIMKATLNPISMAFENEEVIFKCIDGLSAVSTTWIDNENLYVSIAESLPINYRVFHLNLRRNEATSITTPDNGGAGDYYVSYSQAAQRLIFFRYNVDSFTEIWSYDPFDNETTFITSVPMILFSLSFIDEGNRIVVRSGTGKLTAIDLNKPHDREIILDANYPINTLFTIDDDTLGYVHGNMRIADVVKASLDGQVEIIASSSFHDRLPAYARDTGDVVFLSTRSGHYQLWKVSSNGDLRQLSHFDNSYRIGHLAVSNDGKYITYTINSQIHLMTMEGEEIFTSNDSILYQNPVFSSDGQTLYYSVYLNNEWRIESRLIENIEVPINLTRGTIAQPCIDDSCLYIVRSDEQNLFIFKENTIADTGIDIGKISYPNQYHVTEQHIYYVRSEQRKNWLMRYNLLNEELAELTPLSSRTFTIDSINNAFYTTQMRESDTMLEKTTIPSAQ
;
A
#
# COMPACT_ATOMS: atom_id res chain seq x y z
N MET A 1 -26.70 11.68 -54.46
CA MET A 1 -25.63 12.47 -55.12
C MET A 1 -24.47 11.51 -55.38
N ALA A 2 -24.08 11.28 -56.63
CA ALA A 2 -23.22 10.14 -56.96
C ALA A 2 -21.76 10.41 -56.56
N LYS A 3 -21.34 9.85 -55.43
CA LYS A 3 -19.93 9.50 -55.19
C LYS A 3 -19.76 8.06 -55.62
N VAL A 4 -18.75 7.80 -56.44
CA VAL A 4 -18.52 6.48 -57.06
C VAL A 4 -17.14 5.98 -56.67
N LEU A 5 -17.04 4.73 -56.28
CA LEU A 5 -15.77 4.02 -56.08
C LEU A 5 -15.37 3.38 -57.42
N LEU A 6 -14.22 3.78 -57.97
CA LEU A 6 -13.61 3.33 -59.21
C LEU A 6 -12.32 2.56 -58.86
N GLY A 7 -12.41 1.23 -58.80
CA GLY A 7 -11.36 0.37 -58.28
C GLY A 7 -11.05 0.73 -56.82
N GLN A 8 -9.88 1.28 -56.56
CA GLN A 8 -9.46 1.74 -55.24
C GLN A 8 -9.62 3.26 -55.04
N CYS A 9 -10.08 4.00 -56.06
CA CYS A 9 -10.23 5.45 -56.01
C CYS A 9 -11.69 5.86 -55.78
N LYS A 10 -11.93 6.88 -54.96
CA LYS A 10 -13.27 7.50 -54.80
C LYS A 10 -13.36 8.76 -55.66
N PHE A 11 -14.32 8.82 -56.57
CA PHE A 11 -14.58 9.96 -57.43
C PHE A 11 -15.93 10.61 -57.10
N ASN A 12 -15.98 11.94 -57.13
CA ASN A 12 -17.22 12.71 -56.99
C ASN A 12 -17.47 13.51 -58.27
N ASP A 13 -18.50 13.13 -59.01
CA ASP A 13 -18.80 13.65 -60.35
C ASP A 13 -19.02 15.17 -60.36
N LYS A 14 -19.67 15.72 -59.32
CA LYS A 14 -19.97 17.17 -59.25
C LYS A 14 -18.74 17.99 -58.87
N SER A 15 -18.00 17.55 -57.85
CA SER A 15 -16.83 18.29 -57.38
C SER A 15 -15.56 17.99 -58.20
N ARG A 16 -15.60 16.96 -59.07
CA ARG A 16 -14.48 16.44 -59.87
C ARG A 16 -13.26 16.08 -59.03
N VAL A 17 -13.47 15.75 -57.76
CA VAL A 17 -12.40 15.37 -56.84
C VAL A 17 -12.24 13.86 -56.90
N LEU A 18 -11.03 13.42 -57.23
CA LEU A 18 -10.59 12.04 -57.16
C LEU A 18 -9.74 11.86 -55.88
N THR A 19 -10.09 10.88 -55.07
CA THR A 19 -9.32 10.48 -53.88
C THR A 19 -8.75 9.08 -54.09
N ARG A 20 -7.44 8.91 -53.98
CA ARG A 20 -6.79 7.59 -54.09
C ARG A 20 -6.83 6.83 -52.77
N ALA A 21 -6.42 5.55 -52.80
CA ALA A 21 -6.35 4.70 -51.63
C ALA A 21 -5.38 5.20 -50.55
N ASP A 22 -4.30 5.88 -50.95
CA ASP A 22 -3.33 6.51 -50.05
C ASP A 22 -3.87 7.80 -49.38
N GLY A 23 -5.11 8.19 -49.68
CA GLY A 23 -5.76 9.39 -49.15
C GLY A 23 -5.48 10.68 -49.92
N SER A 24 -4.61 10.66 -50.93
CA SER A 24 -4.34 11.84 -51.77
C SER A 24 -5.57 12.26 -52.55
N LYS A 25 -5.82 13.58 -52.61
CA LYS A 25 -6.98 14.19 -53.28
C LYS A 25 -6.53 15.12 -54.39
N THR A 26 -7.06 14.91 -55.59
CA THR A 26 -6.80 15.75 -56.76
C THR A 26 -8.11 16.21 -57.38
N ILE A 27 -8.21 17.49 -57.74
CA ILE A 27 -9.32 18.02 -58.53
C ILE A 27 -8.97 17.83 -60.00
N LEU A 28 -9.75 17.03 -60.71
CA LEU A 28 -9.53 16.75 -62.12
C LEU A 28 -9.95 17.94 -63.00
N PRO A 29 -9.16 18.32 -64.01
CA PRO A 29 -9.58 19.25 -65.05
C PRO A 29 -10.89 18.80 -65.70
N HIS A 30 -11.74 19.74 -66.13
CA HIS A 30 -13.07 19.45 -66.70
C HIS A 30 -13.04 18.33 -67.75
N ILE A 31 -12.19 18.48 -68.78
CA ILE A 31 -12.10 17.49 -69.87
C ILE A 31 -11.63 16.12 -69.38
N VAL A 32 -10.69 16.06 -68.43
CA VAL A 32 -10.18 14.80 -67.88
C VAL A 32 -11.26 14.10 -67.06
N ALA A 33 -12.01 14.86 -66.26
CA ALA A 33 -13.15 14.36 -65.51
C ALA A 33 -14.25 13.84 -66.44
N ASP A 34 -14.59 14.58 -67.50
CA ASP A 34 -15.64 14.21 -68.45
C ASP A 34 -15.26 12.94 -69.24
N VAL A 35 -13.99 12.79 -69.65
CA VAL A 35 -13.49 11.53 -70.24
C VAL A 35 -13.64 10.38 -69.26
N LEU A 36 -13.24 10.55 -67.99
CA LEU A 36 -13.37 9.50 -66.97
C LEU A 36 -14.84 9.11 -66.77
N ILE A 37 -15.74 10.09 -66.64
CA ILE A 37 -17.18 9.89 -66.46
C ILE A 37 -17.77 9.10 -67.61
N LEU A 38 -17.46 9.49 -68.84
CA LEU A 38 -17.97 8.82 -70.03
C LEU A 38 -17.50 7.36 -70.10
N LEU A 39 -16.23 7.10 -69.76
CA LEU A 39 -15.65 5.77 -69.79
C LEU A 39 -16.23 4.84 -68.71
N TYR A 40 -16.30 5.26 -67.43
CA TYR A 40 -16.81 4.35 -66.39
C TYR A 40 -18.32 4.16 -66.47
N THR A 41 -19.07 5.15 -66.99
CA THR A 41 -20.53 5.02 -67.18
C THR A 41 -20.86 4.05 -68.31
N ASN A 42 -19.98 3.92 -69.31
CA ASN A 42 -20.14 3.01 -70.45
C ASN A 42 -19.18 1.81 -70.43
N ARG A 43 -18.73 1.38 -69.24
CA ARG A 43 -17.67 0.37 -69.04
C ARG A 43 -17.90 -0.98 -69.72
N GLU A 44 -19.14 -1.31 -70.10
CA GLU A 44 -19.49 -2.58 -70.73
C GLU A 44 -19.10 -2.65 -72.23
N ARG A 45 -18.74 -1.52 -72.87
CA ARG A 45 -18.30 -1.47 -74.27
C ARG A 45 -17.08 -0.57 -74.49
N PHE A 46 -16.44 -0.71 -75.64
CA PHE A 46 -15.41 0.23 -76.09
C PHE A 46 -16.05 1.51 -76.64
N ILE A 47 -15.45 2.66 -76.29
CA ILE A 47 -15.80 3.98 -76.79
C ILE A 47 -14.73 4.40 -77.79
N THR A 48 -15.15 4.69 -79.03
CA THR A 48 -14.23 5.04 -80.11
C THR A 48 -13.64 6.43 -79.89
N THR A 49 -12.51 6.72 -80.54
CA THR A 49 -11.88 8.04 -80.47
C THR A 49 -12.83 9.13 -80.96
N ASP A 50 -13.59 8.89 -82.03
CA ASP A 50 -14.54 9.87 -82.56
C ASP A 50 -15.75 10.09 -81.64
N GLU A 51 -16.21 9.05 -80.93
CA GLU A 51 -17.26 9.19 -79.92
C GLU A 51 -16.78 10.01 -78.71
N LEU A 52 -15.53 9.77 -78.25
CA LEU A 52 -14.92 10.60 -77.20
C LEU A 52 -14.86 12.07 -77.62
N LYS A 53 -14.45 12.36 -78.86
CA LYS A 53 -14.41 13.73 -79.41
C LYS A 53 -15.79 14.36 -79.40
N ALA A 54 -16.78 13.68 -79.96
CA ALA A 54 -18.14 14.19 -80.11
C ALA A 54 -18.81 14.49 -78.76
N VAL A 55 -18.61 13.64 -77.74
CA VAL A 55 -19.29 13.82 -76.45
C VAL A 55 -18.57 14.81 -75.53
N VAL A 56 -17.25 14.71 -75.42
CA VAL A 56 -16.49 15.51 -74.45
C VAL A 56 -16.10 16.89 -75.00
N TRP A 57 -15.74 16.98 -76.28
CA TRP A 57 -15.33 18.24 -76.92
C TRP A 57 -16.44 18.90 -77.73
N LYS A 58 -17.54 18.19 -78.00
CA LYS A 58 -18.75 18.68 -78.70
C LYS A 58 -18.38 19.39 -80.00
N ASP A 59 -18.51 20.71 -80.04
CA ASP A 59 -18.34 21.55 -81.23
C ASP A 59 -16.87 21.88 -81.57
N LYS A 60 -15.90 21.37 -80.80
CA LYS A 60 -14.47 21.61 -81.03
C LYS A 60 -13.83 20.46 -81.80
N ILE A 61 -13.26 20.76 -82.96
CA ILE A 61 -12.45 19.80 -83.73
C ILE A 61 -11.11 19.60 -82.99
N VAL A 62 -10.88 18.37 -82.51
CA VAL A 62 -9.64 17.99 -81.83
C VAL A 62 -8.99 16.77 -82.49
N GLU A 63 -7.67 16.76 -82.55
CA GLU A 63 -6.88 15.64 -83.08
C GLU A 63 -6.87 14.43 -82.13
N ASP A 64 -6.63 13.23 -82.67
CA ASP A 64 -6.51 11.98 -81.91
C ASP A 64 -5.48 12.06 -80.78
N ARG A 65 -4.38 12.80 -81.02
CA ARG A 65 -3.32 13.02 -80.03
C ARG A 65 -3.86 13.71 -78.77
N THR A 66 -4.87 14.57 -78.91
CA THR A 66 -5.52 15.23 -77.76
C THR A 66 -6.33 14.24 -76.94
N VAL A 67 -7.04 13.31 -77.59
CA VAL A 67 -7.78 12.24 -76.89
C VAL A 67 -6.80 11.34 -76.15
N MET A 68 -5.73 10.89 -76.83
CA MET A 68 -4.69 10.05 -76.22
C MET A 68 -4.05 10.71 -75.00
N ARG A 69 -3.76 12.02 -75.07
CA ARG A 69 -3.20 12.78 -73.94
C ARG A 69 -4.14 12.79 -72.73
N ASN A 70 -5.43 13.01 -72.94
CA ASN A 70 -6.41 13.04 -71.84
C ASN A 70 -6.65 11.64 -71.26
N ILE A 71 -6.66 10.59 -72.08
CA ILE A 71 -6.69 9.19 -71.59
C ILE A 71 -5.45 8.92 -70.72
N SER A 72 -4.26 9.33 -71.15
CA SER A 72 -3.04 9.20 -70.35
C SER A 72 -3.10 9.99 -69.05
N SER A 73 -3.70 11.17 -69.04
CA SER A 73 -3.96 11.93 -67.82
C SER A 73 -4.92 11.19 -66.88
N VAL A 74 -6.02 10.62 -67.38
CA VAL A 74 -6.94 9.81 -66.55
C VAL A 74 -6.21 8.62 -65.93
N ARG A 75 -5.42 7.88 -66.72
CA ARG A 75 -4.60 6.76 -66.23
C ARG A 75 -3.65 7.18 -65.13
N LYS A 76 -2.94 8.29 -65.33
CA LYS A 76 -2.00 8.85 -64.35
C LYS A 76 -2.72 9.21 -63.07
N GLU A 77 -3.87 9.87 -63.15
CA GLU A 77 -4.63 10.32 -61.99
C GLU A 77 -5.25 9.17 -61.18
N LEU A 78 -5.62 8.06 -61.84
CA LEU A 78 -6.07 6.82 -61.18
C LEU A 78 -4.92 5.97 -60.60
N GLY A 79 -3.66 6.33 -60.89
CA GLY A 79 -2.49 5.55 -60.49
C GLY A 79 -2.35 4.23 -61.25
N GLU A 80 -2.73 4.21 -62.53
CA GLU A 80 -2.62 3.02 -63.39
C GLU A 80 -1.16 2.56 -63.53
N SER A 81 -0.91 1.26 -63.31
CA SER A 81 0.39 0.62 -63.42
C SER A 81 0.29 -0.75 -64.09
N SER A 82 1.41 -1.45 -64.32
CA SER A 82 1.40 -2.80 -64.89
C SER A 82 0.54 -3.78 -64.07
N ASN A 83 0.48 -3.58 -62.75
CA ASN A 83 -0.25 -4.45 -61.81
C ASN A 83 -1.69 -3.99 -61.56
N ASN A 84 -2.06 -2.76 -61.93
CA ASN A 84 -3.40 -2.23 -61.71
C ASN A 84 -3.85 -1.41 -62.93
N LYS A 85 -4.58 -2.06 -63.84
CA LYS A 85 -5.07 -1.44 -65.09
C LYS A 85 -6.52 -0.96 -64.93
N TYR A 86 -6.77 0.30 -65.29
CA TYR A 86 -8.11 0.91 -65.22
C TYR A 86 -8.73 1.09 -66.61
N ILE A 87 -7.94 1.38 -67.64
CA ILE A 87 -8.42 1.59 -69.01
C ILE A 87 -7.73 0.65 -69.99
N GLU A 88 -8.52 -0.16 -70.68
CA GLU A 88 -8.10 -0.99 -71.80
C GLU A 88 -8.21 -0.22 -73.12
N ASN A 89 -7.23 -0.39 -74.02
CA ASN A 89 -7.28 0.14 -75.38
C ASN A 89 -7.17 -1.00 -76.39
N LYS A 90 -8.07 -1.03 -77.37
CA LYS A 90 -8.07 -2.01 -78.46
C LYS A 90 -8.02 -1.29 -79.82
N ARG A 91 -7.06 -1.68 -80.66
CA ARG A 91 -6.80 -1.03 -81.95
C ARG A 91 -8.07 -1.04 -82.81
N ASN A 92 -8.42 0.11 -83.37
CA ASN A 92 -9.64 0.37 -84.17
C ASN A 92 -10.98 0.23 -83.42
N GLU A 93 -11.00 -0.09 -82.12
CA GLU A 93 -12.23 -0.20 -81.31
C GLU A 93 -12.32 0.89 -80.23
N GLY A 94 -11.19 1.43 -79.77
CA GLY A 94 -11.13 2.55 -78.83
C GLY A 94 -10.82 2.13 -77.39
N TYR A 95 -11.42 2.82 -76.41
CA TYR A 95 -11.08 2.73 -75.00
C TYR A 95 -12.24 2.20 -74.14
N ARG A 96 -11.94 1.38 -73.14
CA ARG A 96 -12.92 0.84 -72.19
C ARG A 96 -12.40 0.91 -70.77
N PHE A 97 -13.26 1.32 -69.83
CA PHE A 97 -12.94 1.29 -68.41
C PHE A 97 -13.15 -0.13 -67.86
N ILE A 98 -12.13 -0.73 -67.27
CA ILE A 98 -12.16 -2.14 -66.82
C ILE A 98 -12.18 -2.31 -65.30
N ALA A 99 -11.86 -1.27 -64.53
CA ALA A 99 -11.91 -1.37 -63.07
C ALA A 99 -13.36 -1.50 -62.54
N LYS A 100 -13.49 -2.04 -61.32
CA LYS A 100 -14.79 -2.23 -60.63
C LYS A 100 -15.41 -0.88 -60.25
N VAL A 101 -16.71 -0.70 -60.48
CA VAL A 101 -17.42 0.56 -60.22
C VAL A 101 -18.54 0.30 -59.19
N GLN A 102 -18.57 1.04 -58.08
CA GLN A 102 -19.63 0.97 -57.05
C GLN A 102 -20.18 2.36 -56.70
N LYS A 103 -21.50 2.55 -56.75
CA LYS A 103 -22.16 3.80 -56.30
C LYS A 103 -22.32 3.78 -54.77
N ILE A 104 -22.01 4.90 -54.11
CA ILE A 104 -22.16 5.06 -52.66
C ILE A 104 -23.37 5.96 -52.39
N ASP A 105 -24.47 5.37 -51.90
CA ASP A 105 -25.65 6.11 -51.46
C ASP A 105 -25.62 6.31 -49.94
N PHE A 106 -25.74 7.57 -49.49
CA PHE A 106 -25.86 7.91 -48.06
C PHE A 106 -27.33 8.10 -47.70
N ILE A 107 -27.77 7.45 -46.62
CA ILE A 107 -29.11 7.58 -46.05
C ILE A 107 -29.23 8.95 -45.36
N ASN A 108 -30.30 9.68 -45.66
CA ASN A 108 -30.56 11.02 -45.12
C ASN A 108 -31.39 10.90 -43.82
N LEU A 109 -30.77 11.17 -42.66
CA LEU A 109 -31.31 10.95 -41.30
C LEU A 109 -32.37 11.98 -40.84
N ALA A 110 -32.88 12.84 -41.73
CA ALA A 110 -33.77 13.95 -41.37
C ALA A 110 -35.23 13.57 -40.99
N TYR A 111 -35.55 12.27 -40.87
CA TYR A 111 -36.93 11.79 -40.61
C TYR A 111 -37.18 11.20 -39.21
N LEU A 112 -36.18 11.11 -38.32
CA LEU A 112 -36.44 10.70 -36.92
C LEU A 112 -36.85 11.91 -36.06
N LYS A 113 -38.11 12.33 -36.14
CA LYS A 113 -38.77 13.06 -35.04
C LYS A 113 -39.25 12.03 -34.02
N LEU A 114 -38.42 11.70 -33.04
CA LEU A 114 -38.85 10.89 -31.89
C LEU A 114 -39.78 11.75 -31.00
N PRO A 115 -40.95 11.24 -30.56
CA PRO A 115 -41.83 11.98 -29.67
C PRO A 115 -41.14 12.21 -28.33
N LEU A 116 -41.35 13.38 -27.72
CA LEU A 116 -40.72 13.81 -26.46
C LEU A 116 -40.89 12.78 -25.33
N SER A 117 -41.99 12.01 -25.35
CA SER A 117 -42.24 10.90 -24.43
C SER A 117 -41.21 9.77 -24.51
N LEU A 118 -40.69 9.44 -25.70
CA LEU A 118 -39.65 8.41 -25.85
C LEU A 118 -38.29 8.90 -25.33
N ILE A 119 -38.00 10.19 -25.45
CA ILE A 119 -36.80 10.81 -24.89
C ILE A 119 -36.90 10.82 -23.36
N VAL A 120 -38.03 11.24 -22.81
CA VAL A 120 -38.28 11.24 -21.35
C VAL A 120 -38.29 9.81 -20.79
N PHE A 121 -38.87 8.85 -21.51
CA PHE A 121 -38.86 7.45 -21.08
C PHE A 121 -37.45 6.86 -21.17
N SER A 122 -36.67 7.21 -22.20
CA SER A 122 -35.26 6.80 -22.29
C SER A 122 -34.38 7.46 -21.24
N SER A 123 -34.65 8.72 -20.85
CA SER A 123 -33.92 9.40 -19.78
C SER A 123 -34.29 8.86 -18.43
N ILE A 124 -35.57 8.51 -18.19
CA ILE A 124 -36.00 7.82 -16.99
C ILE A 124 -35.38 6.42 -16.95
N LEU A 125 -35.39 5.66 -18.05
CA LEU A 125 -34.71 4.36 -18.14
C LEU A 125 -33.21 4.48 -17.88
N LEU A 126 -32.55 5.48 -18.46
CA LEU A 126 -31.12 5.72 -18.26
C LEU A 126 -30.83 6.18 -16.84
N GLN A 127 -31.71 6.98 -16.24
CA GLN A 127 -31.58 7.45 -14.86
C GLN A 127 -31.87 6.32 -13.87
N THR A 128 -32.88 5.48 -14.11
CA THR A 128 -33.11 4.24 -13.34
C THR A 128 -31.98 3.25 -13.53
N TYR A 129 -31.40 3.13 -14.73
CA TYR A 129 -30.23 2.29 -14.99
C TYR A 129 -29.00 2.83 -14.27
N GLN A 130 -28.77 4.14 -14.27
CA GLN A 130 -27.73 4.78 -13.46
C GLN A 130 -27.96 4.57 -11.97
N TYR A 131 -29.20 4.67 -11.47
CA TYR A 131 -29.54 4.37 -10.08
C TYR A 131 -29.37 2.88 -9.72
N MET A 132 -29.57 1.97 -10.69
CA MET A 132 -29.36 0.53 -10.53
C MET A 132 -27.87 0.13 -10.53
N PHE A 133 -26.98 1.04 -10.95
CA PHE A 133 -25.52 0.85 -11.01
C PHE A 133 -24.73 1.85 -10.15
N VAL A 134 -25.36 2.57 -9.22
CA VAL A 134 -24.60 3.28 -8.17
C VAL A 134 -24.05 2.18 -7.26
N PRO A 135 -22.71 2.01 -7.16
CA PRO A 135 -22.16 1.08 -6.18
C PRO A 135 -22.69 1.48 -4.81
N ALA A 136 -23.15 0.49 -4.06
CA ALA A 136 -23.49 0.60 -2.65
C ALA A 136 -22.37 1.36 -1.91
N VAL A 137 -22.54 2.68 -1.70
CA VAL A 137 -21.53 3.48 -1.01
C VAL A 137 -21.72 3.24 0.48
N MET A 138 -20.69 2.73 1.16
CA MET A 138 -20.70 2.59 2.61
C MET A 138 -21.10 3.89 3.28
N SER A 139 -21.85 3.77 4.37
CA SER A 139 -22.17 4.92 5.20
C SER A 139 -20.90 5.54 5.79
N LYS A 140 -20.95 6.84 6.12
CA LYS A 140 -19.87 7.46 6.90
C LYS A 140 -19.80 6.74 8.26
N PRO A 141 -18.60 6.28 8.70
CA PRO A 141 -18.45 5.61 9.98
C PRO A 141 -18.93 6.48 11.16
N GLU A 142 -19.57 5.84 12.14
CA GLU A 142 -19.99 6.43 13.41
C GLU A 142 -19.10 5.91 14.54
N THR A 143 -18.49 6.82 15.30
CA THR A 143 -17.62 6.47 16.42
C THR A 143 -18.42 5.88 17.59
N LEU A 144 -18.06 4.66 17.98
CA LEU A 144 -18.61 3.92 19.11
C LEU A 144 -17.84 4.12 20.42
N THR A 145 -16.60 4.59 20.38
CA THR A 145 -15.82 4.81 21.60
C THR A 145 -14.79 5.90 21.40
N THR A 146 -14.47 6.60 22.48
CA THR A 146 -13.49 7.70 22.49
C THR A 146 -12.65 7.66 23.76
N MET A 147 -12.37 6.48 24.31
CA MET A 147 -11.55 6.38 25.53
C MET A 147 -10.08 6.65 25.18
N ILE A 148 -9.37 7.34 26.08
CA ILE A 148 -7.91 7.52 25.97
C ILE A 148 -7.24 6.17 26.27
N GLY A 149 -6.34 5.72 25.43
CA GLY A 149 -5.71 4.39 25.49
C GLY A 149 -6.11 3.48 24.32
N GLN A 150 -5.73 2.21 24.42
CA GLN A 150 -5.92 1.25 23.34
C GLN A 150 -7.19 0.42 23.55
N GLU A 151 -7.98 0.31 22.50
CA GLU A 151 -9.19 -0.48 22.38
C GLU A 151 -9.02 -1.51 21.24
N THR A 152 -9.45 -2.76 21.42
CA THR A 152 -9.46 -3.84 20.42
C THR A 152 -10.57 -4.87 20.71
N ASP A 153 -10.76 -5.86 19.83
CA ASP A 153 -11.63 -7.03 20.02
C ASP A 153 -13.06 -6.69 20.45
N GLY A 154 -13.67 -5.74 19.75
CA GLY A 154 -15.08 -5.40 19.97
C GLY A 154 -15.99 -6.60 19.70
N ALA A 155 -17.05 -6.73 20.50
CA ALA A 155 -18.14 -7.65 20.27
C ALA A 155 -19.47 -7.03 20.71
N MET A 156 -20.49 -7.20 19.87
CA MET A 156 -21.79 -6.61 20.09
C MET A 156 -22.78 -7.62 20.69
N GLY A 157 -23.39 -7.25 21.81
CA GLY A 157 -24.63 -7.84 22.31
C GLY A 157 -25.81 -6.94 21.93
N ALA A 158 -27.03 -7.28 22.37
CA ALA A 158 -28.24 -6.56 21.93
C ALA A 158 -28.22 -5.02 22.12
N LYS A 159 -27.60 -4.53 23.20
CA LYS A 159 -27.46 -3.07 23.51
C LYS A 159 -26.13 -2.70 24.16
N THR A 160 -25.23 -3.68 24.25
CA THR A 160 -23.99 -3.56 24.99
C THR A 160 -22.85 -3.96 24.09
N LEU A 161 -21.89 -3.05 23.94
CA LEU A 161 -20.60 -3.33 23.32
C LEU A 161 -19.66 -3.79 24.43
N VAL A 162 -18.94 -4.90 24.23
CA VAL A 162 -17.76 -5.26 25.02
C VAL A 162 -16.52 -5.20 24.15
N PHE A 163 -15.38 -4.85 24.73
CA PHE A 163 -14.13 -4.71 24.02
C PHE A 163 -12.94 -4.88 24.98
N SER A 164 -11.82 -5.30 24.43
CA SER A 164 -10.52 -5.30 25.13
C SER A 164 -10.00 -3.86 25.21
N TYR A 165 -9.62 -3.42 26.39
CA TYR A 165 -9.10 -2.08 26.61
C TYR A 165 -7.86 -2.08 27.51
N LYS A 166 -6.92 -1.20 27.17
CA LYS A 166 -5.67 -0.98 27.88
C LYS A 166 -5.43 0.53 28.04
N THR A 167 -5.33 0.98 29.29
CA THR A 167 -4.98 2.38 29.61
C THR A 167 -3.49 2.61 29.37
N THR A 168 -3.09 3.84 29.05
CA THR A 168 -1.69 4.23 28.81
C THR A 168 -0.72 3.86 29.93
N ASP A 169 -1.19 3.79 31.18
CA ASP A 169 -0.37 3.53 32.38
C ASP A 169 -0.43 2.06 32.85
N SER A 170 -1.27 1.22 32.24
CA SER A 170 -1.47 -0.18 32.62
C SER A 170 -0.65 -1.07 31.71
N ASN A 171 -0.14 -2.19 32.25
CA ASN A 171 0.47 -3.23 31.41
C ASN A 171 -0.51 -4.33 30.99
N TYR A 172 -1.75 -4.29 31.49
CA TYR A 172 -2.75 -5.36 31.32
C TYR A 172 -3.93 -4.95 30.45
N TRP A 173 -4.30 -5.83 29.52
CA TRP A 173 -5.57 -5.78 28.80
C TRP A 173 -6.73 -6.21 29.70
N ASN A 174 -7.83 -5.49 29.62
CA ASN A 174 -9.03 -5.73 30.42
C ASN A 174 -10.26 -5.77 29.52
N ILE A 175 -11.31 -6.48 29.92
CA ILE A 175 -12.60 -6.36 29.22
C ILE A 175 -13.36 -5.16 29.81
N TYR A 176 -13.77 -4.27 28.93
CA TYR A 176 -14.65 -3.14 29.23
C TYR A 176 -15.97 -3.31 28.48
N GLY A 177 -17.00 -2.62 28.94
CA GLY A 177 -18.26 -2.52 28.24
C GLY A 177 -18.79 -1.09 28.17
N ARG A 178 -19.60 -0.83 27.14
CA ARG A 178 -20.33 0.43 26.91
C ARG A 178 -21.79 0.12 26.64
N ARG A 179 -22.70 0.84 27.31
CA ARG A 179 -24.12 0.86 26.95
C ARG A 179 -24.39 1.89 25.87
N LEU A 180 -25.05 1.48 24.79
CA LEU A 180 -25.35 2.36 23.65
C LEU A 180 -26.55 3.28 23.87
N ASP A 181 -27.42 2.98 24.85
CA ASP A 181 -28.63 3.76 25.14
C ASP A 181 -28.44 4.89 26.16
N GLY A 182 -27.25 5.03 26.74
CA GLY A 182 -26.95 6.06 27.75
C GLY A 182 -25.48 6.42 27.92
N ASP A 183 -24.63 6.01 26.98
CA ASP A 183 -23.19 6.31 26.90
C ASP A 183 -22.41 6.12 28.21
N ARG A 184 -22.59 4.94 28.82
CA ARG A 184 -21.91 4.59 30.09
C ARG A 184 -20.90 3.48 29.88
N TYR A 185 -19.65 3.77 30.23
CA TYR A 185 -18.53 2.81 30.27
C TYR A 185 -18.43 2.12 31.63
N PHE A 186 -17.98 0.87 31.64
CA PHE A 186 -17.76 0.08 32.85
C PHE A 186 -16.66 -0.95 32.62
N LYS A 187 -15.81 -1.15 33.64
CA LYS A 187 -14.78 -2.19 33.65
C LYS A 187 -15.41 -3.51 34.08
N LEU A 188 -15.16 -4.59 33.33
CA LEU A 188 -15.76 -5.90 33.59
C LEU A 188 -14.81 -6.89 34.29
N THR A 189 -13.49 -6.76 34.08
CA THR A 189 -12.49 -7.64 34.70
C THR A 189 -11.61 -6.93 35.75
N SER A 190 -10.95 -7.70 36.62
CA SER A 190 -10.20 -7.15 37.77
C SER A 190 -8.98 -6.33 37.37
N GLY A 191 -8.30 -6.71 36.28
CA GLY A 191 -7.05 -6.11 35.80
C GLY A 191 -5.78 -6.70 36.39
N GLU A 192 -5.86 -7.92 36.91
CA GLU A 192 -4.72 -8.70 37.37
C GLU A 192 -4.12 -9.58 36.25
N PHE A 193 -4.83 -9.72 35.13
CA PHE A 193 -4.48 -10.58 34.00
C PHE A 193 -4.64 -9.82 32.67
N ASN A 194 -4.15 -10.39 31.57
CA ASN A 194 -4.49 -9.92 30.23
C ASN A 194 -5.75 -10.61 29.74
N ASP A 195 -6.87 -9.91 29.77
CA ASP A 195 -8.17 -10.38 29.28
C ASP A 195 -8.47 -9.74 27.92
N THR A 196 -8.70 -10.57 26.89
CA THR A 196 -8.89 -10.15 25.48
C THR A 196 -9.89 -11.04 24.73
N LEU A 197 -10.14 -10.76 23.44
CA LEU A 197 -10.91 -11.63 22.53
C LEU A 197 -12.31 -11.99 23.08
N SER A 198 -13.04 -10.99 23.57
CA SER A 198 -14.39 -11.19 24.09
C SER A 198 -15.40 -11.48 22.98
N SER A 199 -16.36 -12.37 23.24
CA SER A 199 -17.50 -12.62 22.35
C SER A 199 -18.76 -12.95 23.15
N PHE A 200 -19.91 -12.46 22.67
CA PHE A 200 -21.21 -12.70 23.29
C PHE A 200 -21.82 -14.03 22.87
N SER A 201 -22.47 -14.71 23.82
CA SER A 201 -23.45 -15.75 23.51
C SER A 201 -24.62 -15.16 22.70
N PRO A 202 -25.32 -15.96 21.89
CA PRO A 202 -26.41 -15.46 21.04
C PRO A 202 -27.54 -14.75 21.81
N ASP A 203 -27.77 -15.11 23.07
CA ASP A 203 -28.75 -14.43 23.93
C ASP A 203 -28.26 -13.08 24.52
N GLY A 204 -27.00 -12.72 24.30
CA GLY A 204 -26.36 -11.50 24.76
C GLY A 204 -26.09 -11.44 26.27
N LYS A 205 -26.22 -12.54 27.00
CA LYS A 205 -26.07 -12.56 28.47
C LYS A 205 -24.71 -13.07 28.93
N THR A 206 -24.11 -14.00 28.20
CA THR A 206 -22.85 -14.62 28.56
C THR A 206 -21.76 -14.08 27.65
N VAL A 207 -20.59 -13.83 28.21
CA VAL A 207 -19.39 -13.41 27.47
C VAL A 207 -18.33 -14.48 27.67
N ALA A 208 -17.80 -14.99 26.56
CA ALA A 208 -16.56 -15.75 26.56
C ALA A 208 -15.39 -14.79 26.30
N PHE A 209 -14.24 -15.01 26.93
CA PHE A 209 -13.04 -14.20 26.69
C PHE A 209 -11.77 -15.01 26.99
N HIS A 210 -10.65 -14.57 26.44
CA HIS A 210 -9.35 -15.21 26.64
C HIS A 210 -8.59 -14.50 27.75
N ARG A 211 -8.13 -15.27 28.74
CA ARG A 211 -7.30 -14.79 29.85
C ARG A 211 -5.89 -15.35 29.74
N TYR A 212 -4.89 -14.46 29.81
CA TYR A 212 -3.47 -14.83 29.84
C TYR A 212 -2.80 -14.44 31.16
N GLU A 213 -2.26 -15.45 31.85
CA GLU A 213 -1.41 -15.31 33.05
C GLU A 213 0.00 -15.80 32.70
N GLY A 214 0.88 -14.89 32.26
CA GLY A 214 2.19 -15.25 31.74
C GLY A 214 2.06 -16.09 30.46
N SER A 215 2.55 -17.34 30.48
CA SER A 215 2.43 -18.30 29.37
C SER A 215 1.14 -19.13 29.42
N LYS A 216 0.35 -19.04 30.49
CA LYS A 216 -0.88 -19.82 30.64
C LYS A 216 -2.03 -19.11 29.94
N CYS A 217 -2.69 -19.85 29.06
CA CYS A 217 -3.88 -19.42 28.35
C CYS A 217 -5.12 -20.15 28.91
N MET A 218 -6.17 -19.39 29.17
CA MET A 218 -7.47 -19.89 29.62
C MET A 218 -8.58 -19.24 28.81
N ILE A 219 -9.61 -20.01 28.51
CA ILE A 219 -10.86 -19.49 27.97
C ILE A 219 -11.82 -19.41 29.14
N MET A 220 -12.34 -18.22 29.36
CA MET A 220 -13.23 -17.87 30.45
C MET A 220 -14.66 -17.74 29.93
N LYS A 221 -15.65 -17.98 30.79
CA LYS A 221 -17.01 -17.47 30.59
C LYS A 221 -17.48 -16.69 31.82
N ALA A 222 -18.29 -15.67 31.59
CA ALA A 222 -18.92 -14.88 32.64
C ALA A 222 -20.30 -14.39 32.20
N THR A 223 -21.23 -14.22 33.15
CA THR A 223 -22.54 -13.64 32.90
C THR A 223 -22.46 -12.12 33.07
N LEU A 224 -22.92 -11.36 32.09
CA LEU A 224 -23.06 -9.91 32.20
C LEU A 224 -24.37 -9.56 32.91
N ASN A 225 -24.28 -8.99 34.11
CA ASN A 225 -25.46 -8.48 34.81
C ASN A 225 -25.84 -7.09 34.26
N PRO A 226 -27.05 -6.94 33.66
CA PRO A 226 -27.46 -5.69 33.00
C PRO A 226 -27.82 -4.55 33.96
N ILE A 227 -27.87 -4.81 35.26
CA ILE A 227 -28.17 -3.83 36.31
C ILE A 227 -26.87 -3.33 36.95
N SER A 228 -26.03 -4.24 37.45
CA SER A 228 -24.76 -3.88 38.09
C SER A 228 -23.67 -3.50 37.08
N MET A 229 -23.83 -3.88 35.81
CA MET A 229 -22.85 -3.69 34.73
C MET A 229 -21.50 -4.35 35.07
N ALA A 230 -21.56 -5.51 35.71
CA ALA A 230 -20.41 -6.29 36.14
C ALA A 230 -20.54 -7.75 35.68
N PHE A 231 -19.41 -8.44 35.61
CA PHE A 231 -19.38 -9.87 35.43
C PHE A 231 -19.75 -10.61 36.73
N GLU A 232 -20.55 -11.65 36.55
CA GLU A 232 -20.95 -12.61 37.59
C GLU A 232 -20.62 -14.03 37.10
N ASN A 233 -20.43 -14.96 38.04
CA ASN A 233 -20.16 -16.37 37.74
C ASN A 233 -18.99 -16.57 36.75
N GLU A 234 -17.89 -15.83 36.95
CA GLU A 234 -16.70 -16.00 36.14
C GLU A 234 -16.08 -17.38 36.38
N GLU A 235 -15.86 -18.14 35.30
CA GLU A 235 -15.36 -19.51 35.36
C GLU A 235 -14.45 -19.85 34.17
N VAL A 236 -13.52 -20.78 34.40
CA VAL A 236 -12.64 -21.31 33.34
C VAL A 236 -13.37 -22.45 32.62
N ILE A 237 -13.54 -22.32 31.30
CA ILE A 237 -14.17 -23.35 30.45
C ILE A 237 -13.18 -24.19 29.68
N PHE A 238 -11.96 -23.67 29.45
CA PHE A 238 -10.88 -24.42 28.82
C PHE A 238 -9.52 -23.91 29.27
N LYS A 239 -8.55 -24.82 29.39
CA LYS A 239 -7.14 -24.49 29.71
C LYS A 239 -6.25 -24.93 28.57
N CYS A 240 -5.55 -23.97 27.97
CA CYS A 240 -4.58 -24.23 26.93
C CYS A 240 -3.35 -24.96 27.53
N ILE A 241 -2.62 -25.70 26.70
CA ILE A 241 -1.32 -26.24 27.09
C ILE A 241 -0.38 -25.07 27.38
N ASP A 242 0.43 -25.16 28.45
CA ASP A 242 1.33 -24.08 28.85
C ASP A 242 2.32 -23.73 27.71
N GLY A 243 2.46 -22.43 27.42
CA GLY A 243 3.25 -21.93 26.30
C GLY A 243 2.55 -21.97 24.94
N LEU A 244 1.35 -22.55 24.85
CA LEU A 244 0.47 -22.50 23.68
C LEU A 244 -0.76 -21.61 23.97
N SER A 245 -1.47 -21.25 22.91
CA SER A 245 -2.59 -20.32 23.03
C SER A 245 -3.79 -20.72 22.17
N ALA A 246 -4.95 -20.22 22.54
CA ALA A 246 -6.10 -20.08 21.68
C ALA A 246 -6.14 -18.65 21.13
N VAL A 247 -6.59 -18.49 19.90
CA VAL A 247 -6.48 -17.21 19.16
C VAL A 247 -7.81 -16.67 18.62
N SER A 248 -8.88 -17.46 18.70
CA SER A 248 -10.20 -17.05 18.23
C SER A 248 -11.29 -17.92 18.88
N THR A 249 -12.41 -17.29 19.25
CA THR A 249 -13.57 -17.95 19.88
C THR A 249 -14.86 -17.37 19.31
N THR A 250 -15.79 -18.24 18.91
CA THR A 250 -17.11 -17.86 18.42
C THR A 250 -18.19 -18.77 19.00
N TRP A 251 -19.37 -18.21 19.28
CA TRP A 251 -20.49 -18.97 19.83
C TRP A 251 -21.35 -19.58 18.73
N ILE A 252 -21.85 -20.79 18.99
CA ILE A 252 -22.79 -21.53 18.14
C ILE A 252 -24.19 -21.45 18.75
N ASP A 253 -24.30 -21.64 20.05
CA ASP A 253 -25.50 -21.46 20.85
C ASP A 253 -25.08 -21.07 22.28
N ASN A 254 -25.98 -21.01 23.25
CA ASN A 254 -25.63 -20.60 24.62
C ASN A 254 -24.80 -21.64 25.41
N GLU A 255 -24.57 -22.83 24.87
CA GLU A 255 -23.83 -23.93 25.51
C GLU A 255 -22.65 -24.44 24.67
N ASN A 256 -22.46 -23.95 23.44
CA ASN A 256 -21.50 -24.49 22.49
C ASN A 256 -20.67 -23.39 21.81
N LEU A 257 -19.36 -23.60 21.71
CA LEU A 257 -18.41 -22.67 21.08
C LEU A 257 -17.50 -23.38 20.10
N TYR A 258 -17.06 -22.66 19.06
CA TYR A 258 -15.87 -23.02 18.30
C TYR A 258 -14.68 -22.17 18.74
N VAL A 259 -13.53 -22.81 18.87
CA VAL A 259 -12.27 -22.17 19.27
C VAL A 259 -11.12 -22.66 18.43
N SER A 260 -10.28 -21.75 17.96
CA SER A 260 -8.99 -22.07 17.36
C SER A 260 -7.91 -22.22 18.45
N ILE A 261 -7.34 -23.41 18.61
CA ILE A 261 -6.42 -23.79 19.70
C ILE A 261 -5.16 -24.45 19.13
N ALA A 262 -3.98 -24.03 19.60
CA ALA A 262 -2.73 -24.73 19.33
C ALA A 262 -2.48 -25.85 20.35
N GLU A 263 -2.17 -27.05 19.86
CA GLU A 263 -1.93 -28.24 20.72
C GLU A 263 -0.47 -28.72 20.75
N SER A 264 0.38 -28.23 19.85
CA SER A 264 1.78 -28.66 19.78
C SER A 264 2.70 -27.56 19.22
N LEU A 265 4.01 -27.80 19.37
CA LEU A 265 5.07 -27.06 18.68
C LEU A 265 5.66 -27.93 17.55
N PRO A 266 5.96 -27.38 16.36
CA PRO A 266 5.66 -26.00 15.93
C PRO A 266 4.16 -25.72 15.92
N ILE A 267 3.78 -24.45 16.13
CA ILE A 267 2.38 -24.04 16.31
C ILE A 267 1.54 -24.52 15.13
N ASN A 268 0.52 -25.32 15.43
CA ASN A 268 -0.50 -25.76 14.49
C ASN A 268 -1.88 -25.65 15.16
N TYR A 269 -2.61 -24.58 14.83
CA TYR A 269 -3.95 -24.31 15.34
C TYR A 269 -4.97 -25.26 14.70
N ARG A 270 -5.93 -25.72 15.50
CA ARG A 270 -7.07 -26.52 15.05
C ARG A 270 -8.36 -25.92 15.59
N VAL A 271 -9.46 -26.14 14.88
CA VAL A 271 -10.78 -25.75 15.36
C VAL A 271 -11.31 -26.84 16.29
N PHE A 272 -11.62 -26.45 17.51
CA PHE A 272 -12.28 -27.26 18.53
C PHE A 272 -13.71 -26.82 18.72
N HIS A 273 -14.59 -27.79 18.90
CA HIS A 273 -15.92 -27.59 19.44
C HIS A 273 -15.89 -27.82 20.95
N LEU A 274 -16.30 -26.83 21.72
CA LEU A 274 -16.41 -26.90 23.17
C LEU A 274 -17.89 -26.97 23.56
N ASN A 275 -18.30 -28.07 24.19
CA ASN A 275 -19.63 -28.22 24.77
C ASN A 275 -19.58 -27.93 26.27
N LEU A 276 -20.13 -26.78 26.68
CA LEU A 276 -20.07 -26.28 28.05
C LEU A 276 -20.88 -27.14 29.03
N ARG A 277 -21.97 -27.75 28.56
CA ARG A 277 -22.85 -28.56 29.40
C ARG A 277 -22.22 -29.90 29.78
N ARG A 278 -21.53 -30.54 28.83
CA ARG A 278 -20.82 -31.81 29.03
C ARG A 278 -19.38 -31.62 29.47
N ASN A 279 -18.85 -30.40 29.39
CA ASN A 279 -17.45 -30.08 29.60
C ASN A 279 -16.52 -30.91 28.70
N GLU A 280 -16.90 -30.99 27.42
CA GLU A 280 -16.21 -31.78 26.39
C GLU A 280 -15.60 -30.87 25.33
N ALA A 281 -14.40 -31.22 24.87
CA ALA A 281 -13.71 -30.55 23.77
C ALA A 281 -13.42 -31.57 22.65
N THR A 282 -13.91 -31.32 21.44
CA THR A 282 -13.72 -32.21 20.28
C THR A 282 -13.10 -31.47 19.12
N SER A 283 -12.01 -32.00 18.55
CA SER A 283 -11.38 -31.42 17.36
C SER A 283 -12.30 -31.62 16.15
N ILE A 284 -12.55 -30.54 15.41
CA ILE A 284 -13.33 -30.53 14.17
C ILE A 284 -12.43 -30.65 12.96
N THR A 285 -11.27 -30.00 13.00
CA THR A 285 -10.34 -29.95 11.88
C THR A 285 -9.01 -30.64 12.21
N THR A 286 -8.33 -31.09 11.16
CA THR A 286 -6.98 -31.67 11.21
C THR A 286 -6.14 -31.11 10.05
N PRO A 287 -5.65 -29.87 10.15
CA PRO A 287 -4.81 -29.26 9.11
C PRO A 287 -3.49 -30.00 8.92
N ASP A 288 -3.01 -30.00 7.68
CA ASP A 288 -1.72 -30.59 7.30
C ASP A 288 -0.54 -29.88 7.98
N ASN A 289 0.60 -30.59 8.07
CA ASN A 289 1.83 -30.04 8.61
C ASN A 289 2.50 -29.12 7.59
N GLY A 290 2.66 -27.84 7.91
CA GLY A 290 3.34 -26.89 7.02
C GLY A 290 2.87 -25.45 7.12
N GLY A 291 2.43 -24.98 8.28
CA GLY A 291 1.94 -23.62 8.48
C GLY A 291 1.48 -23.42 9.93
N ALA A 292 0.70 -22.37 10.20
CA ALA A 292 0.12 -22.13 11.52
C ALA A 292 -1.20 -22.90 11.73
N GLY A 293 -1.74 -23.57 10.72
CA GLY A 293 -3.02 -24.29 10.82
C GLY A 293 -4.23 -23.34 10.76
N ASP A 294 -5.31 -23.72 11.43
CA ASP A 294 -6.62 -23.05 11.40
C ASP A 294 -6.67 -21.92 12.44
N TYR A 295 -6.09 -20.78 12.14
CA TYR A 295 -5.71 -19.74 13.11
C TYR A 295 -6.81 -18.69 13.40
N TYR A 296 -7.96 -18.75 12.73
CA TYR A 296 -9.08 -17.84 13.00
C TYR A 296 -10.41 -18.54 12.67
N VAL A 297 -11.45 -18.29 13.47
CA VAL A 297 -12.75 -18.93 13.31
C VAL A 297 -13.89 -17.95 13.59
N SER A 298 -14.96 -18.00 12.80
CA SER A 298 -16.17 -17.19 13.02
C SER A 298 -17.41 -17.93 12.53
N TYR A 299 -18.49 -17.90 13.32
CA TYR A 299 -19.74 -18.60 13.03
C TYR A 299 -20.85 -17.62 12.69
N SER A 300 -21.61 -17.92 11.64
CA SER A 300 -22.84 -17.20 11.31
C SER A 300 -24.05 -17.98 11.79
N GLN A 301 -24.83 -17.37 12.68
CA GLN A 301 -26.13 -17.92 13.11
C GLN A 301 -27.14 -17.95 11.96
N ALA A 302 -27.14 -16.92 11.11
CA ALA A 302 -28.06 -16.79 10.00
C ALA A 302 -27.80 -17.85 8.92
N ALA A 303 -26.54 -17.97 8.47
CA ALA A 303 -26.15 -18.95 7.46
C ALA A 303 -25.88 -20.35 8.04
N GLN A 304 -25.97 -20.52 9.36
CA GLN A 304 -25.74 -21.76 10.08
C GLN A 304 -24.39 -22.45 9.81
N ARG A 305 -23.39 -21.68 9.40
CA ARG A 305 -22.08 -22.18 8.96
C ARG A 305 -20.93 -21.46 9.63
N LEU A 306 -19.83 -22.18 9.74
CA LEU A 306 -18.56 -21.69 10.25
C LEU A 306 -17.63 -21.32 9.08
N ILE A 307 -16.94 -20.19 9.17
CA ILE A 307 -15.79 -19.90 8.33
C ILE A 307 -14.53 -19.91 9.19
N PHE A 308 -13.47 -20.53 8.67
CA PHE A 308 -12.14 -20.49 9.31
C PHE A 308 -11.03 -20.19 8.31
N PHE A 309 -9.98 -19.55 8.81
CA PHE A 309 -8.77 -19.27 8.05
C PHE A 309 -7.69 -20.29 8.35
N ARG A 310 -7.11 -20.85 7.30
CA ARG A 310 -5.99 -21.79 7.39
C ARG A 310 -4.74 -21.16 6.79
N TYR A 311 -3.64 -21.18 7.54
CA TYR A 311 -2.32 -20.82 6.99
C TYR A 311 -1.57 -22.08 6.59
N ASN A 312 -1.26 -22.17 5.29
CA ASN A 312 -0.36 -23.16 4.71
C ASN A 312 0.78 -22.42 3.96
N VAL A 313 2.01 -22.96 3.99
CA VAL A 313 3.23 -22.29 3.46
C VAL A 313 3.07 -21.82 2.00
N ASP A 314 2.30 -22.53 1.19
CA ASP A 314 2.17 -22.24 -0.25
C ASP A 314 1.10 -21.18 -0.60
N SER A 315 0.10 -20.97 0.27
CA SER A 315 -1.13 -20.21 -0.06
C SER A 315 -1.39 -18.96 0.79
N PHE A 316 -0.51 -18.65 1.77
CA PHE A 316 -0.65 -17.59 2.80
C PHE A 316 -1.93 -17.64 3.64
N THR A 317 -3.12 -17.63 3.06
CA THR A 317 -4.39 -17.87 3.77
C THR A 317 -5.41 -18.53 2.87
N GLU A 318 -5.92 -19.66 3.31
CA GLU A 318 -7.07 -20.35 2.73
C GLU A 318 -8.32 -20.04 3.56
N ILE A 319 -9.44 -19.87 2.88
CA ILE A 319 -10.75 -19.67 3.48
C ILE A 319 -11.53 -20.97 3.31
N TRP A 320 -11.98 -21.52 4.42
CA TRP A 320 -12.72 -22.77 4.49
C TRP A 320 -14.07 -22.55 5.17
N SER A 321 -15.06 -23.33 4.77
CA SER A 321 -16.38 -23.40 5.38
C SER A 321 -16.58 -24.74 6.06
N TYR A 322 -17.28 -24.76 7.18
CA TYR A 322 -17.71 -25.97 7.87
C TYR A 322 -19.20 -25.88 8.22
N ASP A 323 -19.96 -26.91 7.81
CA ASP A 323 -21.36 -27.08 8.16
C ASP A 323 -21.47 -28.02 9.37
N PRO A 324 -21.98 -27.55 10.53
CA PRO A 324 -22.09 -28.36 11.73
C PRO A 324 -23.21 -29.41 11.69
N PHE A 325 -24.19 -29.27 10.81
CA PHE A 325 -25.30 -30.20 10.67
C PHE A 325 -24.91 -31.40 9.81
N ASP A 326 -24.28 -31.13 8.67
CA ASP A 326 -23.83 -32.18 7.74
C ASP A 326 -22.42 -32.69 8.06
N ASN A 327 -21.72 -32.03 8.99
CA ASN A 327 -20.32 -32.30 9.34
C ASN A 327 -19.39 -32.29 8.12
N GLU A 328 -19.67 -31.37 7.18
CA GLU A 328 -18.94 -31.22 5.93
C GLU A 328 -18.01 -30.01 6.00
N THR A 329 -16.79 -30.18 5.47
CA THR A 329 -15.80 -29.11 5.34
C THR A 329 -15.54 -28.82 3.87
N THR A 330 -15.71 -27.58 3.44
CA THR A 330 -15.59 -27.16 2.04
C THR A 330 -14.53 -26.09 1.89
N PHE A 331 -13.62 -26.25 0.93
CA PHE A 331 -12.68 -25.20 0.53
C PHE A 331 -13.40 -24.12 -0.27
N ILE A 332 -13.21 -22.85 0.10
CA ILE A 332 -13.82 -21.71 -0.60
C ILE A 332 -12.82 -21.08 -1.58
N THR A 333 -11.68 -20.59 -1.09
CA THR A 333 -10.67 -19.91 -1.92
C THR A 333 -9.34 -19.73 -1.17
N SER A 334 -8.31 -19.27 -1.87
CA SER A 334 -7.05 -18.82 -1.30
C SER A 334 -6.76 -17.35 -1.59
N VAL A 335 -6.09 -16.69 -0.65
CA VAL A 335 -5.70 -15.28 -0.72
C VAL A 335 -4.18 -15.20 -0.51
N PRO A 336 -3.42 -14.55 -1.41
CA PRO A 336 -1.96 -14.53 -1.36
C PRO A 336 -1.41 -13.53 -0.31
N MET A 337 -2.03 -13.47 0.87
CA MET A 337 -1.60 -12.69 2.03
C MET A 337 -2.29 -13.21 3.30
N ILE A 338 -1.77 -12.83 4.46
CA ILE A 338 -2.39 -13.13 5.76
C ILE A 338 -3.67 -12.28 5.93
N LEU A 339 -4.76 -12.95 6.30
CA LEU A 339 -5.98 -12.32 6.79
C LEU A 339 -5.99 -12.34 8.33
N PHE A 340 -6.58 -11.33 8.96
CA PHE A 340 -6.50 -11.18 10.43
C PHE A 340 -7.84 -11.39 11.14
N SER A 341 -8.93 -11.00 10.51
CA SER A 341 -10.28 -11.14 11.07
C SER A 341 -11.31 -11.09 9.94
N LEU A 342 -12.53 -11.53 10.25
CA LEU A 342 -13.67 -11.44 9.35
C LEU A 342 -14.95 -11.06 10.09
N SER A 343 -15.87 -10.42 9.38
CA SER A 343 -17.25 -10.19 9.79
C SER A 343 -18.19 -10.77 8.74
N PHE A 344 -19.26 -11.42 9.15
CA PHE A 344 -20.34 -11.81 8.23
C PHE A 344 -21.22 -10.60 7.92
N ILE A 345 -21.76 -10.59 6.70
CA ILE A 345 -22.79 -9.65 6.23
C ILE A 345 -23.76 -10.39 5.30
N ASP A 346 -24.85 -9.73 4.90
CA ASP A 346 -25.85 -10.26 3.95
C ASP A 346 -26.39 -11.63 4.40
N GLU A 347 -26.87 -11.71 5.65
CA GLU A 347 -27.34 -12.94 6.32
C GLU A 347 -26.31 -14.09 6.31
N GLY A 348 -25.03 -13.74 6.25
CA GLY A 348 -23.92 -14.69 6.23
C GLY A 348 -23.57 -15.25 4.84
N ASN A 349 -24.13 -14.71 3.76
CA ASN A 349 -23.74 -15.05 2.38
C ASN A 349 -22.41 -14.43 1.96
N ARG A 350 -22.08 -13.27 2.53
CA ARG A 350 -20.85 -12.53 2.27
C ARG A 350 -20.03 -12.38 3.55
N ILE A 351 -18.73 -12.24 3.38
CA ILE A 351 -17.81 -11.93 4.47
C ILE A 351 -17.00 -10.68 4.12
N VAL A 352 -16.71 -9.86 5.12
CA VAL A 352 -15.73 -8.79 5.04
C VAL A 352 -14.48 -9.24 5.77
N VAL A 353 -13.33 -9.20 5.10
CA VAL A 353 -12.04 -9.61 5.66
C VAL A 353 -11.10 -8.43 5.81
N ARG A 354 -10.31 -8.46 6.89
CA ARG A 354 -9.17 -7.57 7.10
C ARG A 354 -7.89 -8.25 6.61
N SER A 355 -7.20 -7.64 5.66
CA SER A 355 -5.88 -8.08 5.22
C SER A 355 -4.75 -7.31 5.90
N GLY A 356 -3.51 -7.79 5.73
CA GLY A 356 -2.31 -7.07 6.16
C GLY A 356 -2.03 -5.73 5.47
N THR A 357 -2.76 -5.41 4.41
CA THR A 357 -2.66 -4.11 3.73
C THR A 357 -3.52 -3.02 4.38
N GLY A 358 -4.27 -3.34 5.44
CA GLY A 358 -5.15 -2.38 6.12
C GLY A 358 -6.46 -2.10 5.40
N LYS A 359 -6.76 -2.83 4.31
CA LYS A 359 -8.00 -2.71 3.55
C LYS A 359 -9.06 -3.66 4.07
N LEU A 360 -10.33 -3.24 3.97
CA LEU A 360 -11.48 -4.12 4.17
C LEU A 360 -11.98 -4.58 2.81
N THR A 361 -12.05 -5.90 2.63
CA THR A 361 -12.47 -6.52 1.37
C THR A 361 -13.69 -7.40 1.60
N ALA A 362 -14.79 -7.14 0.92
CA ALA A 362 -15.94 -8.02 0.88
C ALA A 362 -15.73 -9.15 -0.13
N ILE A 363 -16.15 -10.36 0.24
CA ILE A 363 -16.05 -11.59 -0.54
C ILE A 363 -17.42 -12.29 -0.52
N ASP A 364 -17.97 -12.56 -1.70
CA ASP A 364 -19.14 -13.43 -1.87
C ASP A 364 -18.69 -14.89 -1.79
N LEU A 365 -19.24 -15.63 -0.82
CA LEU A 365 -18.87 -17.03 -0.59
C LEU A 365 -19.30 -17.94 -1.75
N ASN A 366 -20.26 -17.53 -2.58
CA ASN A 366 -20.65 -18.22 -3.81
C ASN A 366 -19.79 -17.82 -5.03
N LYS A 367 -19.12 -16.66 -4.96
CA LYS A 367 -18.25 -16.12 -6.01
C LYS A 367 -16.94 -15.59 -5.39
N PRO A 368 -16.12 -16.45 -4.77
CA PRO A 368 -15.03 -15.99 -3.89
C PRO A 368 -13.83 -15.35 -4.61
N HIS A 369 -13.84 -15.38 -5.94
CA HIS A 369 -12.89 -14.65 -6.78
C HIS A 369 -13.34 -13.21 -7.07
N ASP A 370 -14.61 -12.89 -6.85
CA ASP A 370 -15.14 -11.53 -6.92
C ASP A 370 -14.91 -10.84 -5.57
N ARG A 371 -14.01 -9.87 -5.54
CA ARG A 371 -13.53 -9.22 -4.32
C ARG A 371 -13.72 -7.73 -4.45
N GLU A 372 -14.48 -7.18 -3.54
CA GLU A 372 -14.81 -5.77 -3.51
C GLU A 372 -14.06 -5.09 -2.37
N ILE A 373 -13.21 -4.12 -2.67
CA ILE A 373 -12.59 -3.28 -1.63
C ILE A 373 -13.66 -2.29 -1.17
N ILE A 374 -14.16 -2.48 0.05
CA ILE A 374 -15.20 -1.63 0.61
C ILE A 374 -14.60 -0.48 1.43
N LEU A 375 -13.41 -0.67 2.03
CA LEU A 375 -12.67 0.40 2.72
C LEU A 375 -11.17 0.35 2.37
N ASP A 376 -10.65 1.49 1.95
CA ASP A 376 -9.21 1.74 1.75
C ASP A 376 -8.79 2.90 2.66
N ALA A 377 -8.51 2.60 3.91
CA ALA A 377 -8.18 3.61 4.92
C ALA A 377 -6.67 3.93 4.91
N ASN A 378 -6.32 5.21 5.05
CA ASN A 378 -4.93 5.67 5.23
C ASN A 378 -4.42 5.50 6.66
N TYR A 379 -5.14 4.76 7.50
CA TYR A 379 -4.81 4.48 8.89
C TYR A 379 -4.99 2.98 9.16
N PRO A 380 -4.24 2.41 10.12
CA PRO A 380 -4.39 0.99 10.44
C PRO A 380 -5.79 0.69 10.97
N ILE A 381 -6.37 -0.38 10.45
CA ILE A 381 -7.53 -1.07 11.03
C ILE A 381 -6.99 -2.28 11.76
N ASN A 382 -7.44 -2.54 12.99
CA ASN A 382 -6.89 -3.58 13.88
C ASN A 382 -7.83 -4.78 14.01
N THR A 383 -9.12 -4.58 14.24
CA THR A 383 -10.08 -5.69 14.42
C THR A 383 -11.39 -5.39 13.73
N LEU A 384 -12.05 -6.44 13.22
CA LEU A 384 -13.41 -6.43 12.71
C LEU A 384 -14.32 -7.25 13.63
N PHE A 385 -15.58 -6.83 13.75
CA PHE A 385 -16.61 -7.59 14.44
C PHE A 385 -18.00 -7.33 13.84
N THR A 386 -18.87 -8.33 13.92
CA THR A 386 -20.26 -8.21 13.46
C THR A 386 -21.07 -7.39 14.47
N ILE A 387 -21.84 -6.41 13.98
CA ILE A 387 -22.85 -5.71 14.78
C ILE A 387 -24.24 -6.27 14.46
N ASP A 388 -24.56 -6.34 13.17
CA ASP A 388 -25.75 -6.97 12.60
C ASP A 388 -25.46 -7.40 11.14
N ASP A 389 -26.49 -7.82 10.40
CA ASP A 389 -26.35 -8.40 9.05
C ASP A 389 -25.82 -7.40 8.01
N ASP A 390 -26.02 -6.09 8.21
CA ASP A 390 -25.60 -5.05 7.28
C ASP A 390 -24.61 -4.05 7.89
N THR A 391 -24.30 -4.19 9.18
CA THR A 391 -23.43 -3.28 9.92
C THR A 391 -22.27 -4.04 10.52
N LEU A 392 -21.06 -3.57 10.23
CA LEU A 392 -19.86 -4.04 10.91
C LEU A 392 -19.30 -2.98 11.85
N GLY A 393 -18.60 -3.46 12.86
CA GLY A 393 -17.73 -2.66 13.70
C GLY A 393 -16.27 -2.90 13.37
N TYR A 394 -15.45 -1.87 13.49
CA TYR A 394 -14.01 -1.99 13.35
C TYR A 394 -13.25 -1.06 14.30
N VAL A 395 -12.02 -1.45 14.61
CA VAL A 395 -11.10 -0.66 15.44
C VAL A 395 -10.07 -0.02 14.52
N HIS A 396 -9.83 1.28 14.68
CA HIS A 396 -8.81 1.98 13.90
C HIS A 396 -7.88 2.84 14.78
N GLY A 397 -6.72 3.17 14.21
CA GLY A 397 -5.66 3.91 14.88
C GLY A 397 -4.41 3.06 15.11
N ASN A 398 -3.31 3.73 15.43
CA ASN A 398 -2.07 3.04 15.78
C ASN A 398 -2.25 2.39 17.16
N MET A 399 -1.67 1.21 17.35
CA MET A 399 -1.54 0.63 18.69
C MET A 399 -0.39 1.29 19.44
N ARG A 400 0.69 1.67 18.75
CA ARG A 400 1.82 2.36 19.38
C ARG A 400 2.22 3.55 18.53
N ILE A 401 2.60 4.63 19.19
CA ILE A 401 3.32 5.74 18.57
C ILE A 401 4.78 5.70 19.02
N ALA A 402 5.64 6.34 18.24
CA ALA A 402 7.01 6.59 18.63
C ALA A 402 7.15 8.11 18.70
N ASP A 403 7.57 8.62 19.86
CA ASP A 403 7.83 10.04 20.07
C ASP A 403 9.34 10.30 20.05
N VAL A 404 9.74 11.51 19.67
CA VAL A 404 11.12 11.96 19.85
C VAL A 404 11.26 12.56 21.25
N VAL A 405 12.19 12.01 22.01
CA VAL A 405 12.47 12.43 23.38
C VAL A 405 13.92 12.87 23.52
N LYS A 406 14.14 13.86 24.38
CA LYS A 406 15.44 14.22 24.94
C LYS A 406 15.58 13.50 26.28
N ALA A 407 16.66 12.77 26.47
CA ALA A 407 16.98 12.13 27.73
C ALA A 407 18.34 12.60 28.23
N SER A 408 18.46 12.88 29.52
CA SER A 408 19.75 13.11 30.15
C SER A 408 20.52 11.79 30.26
N LEU A 409 21.85 11.87 30.33
CA LEU A 409 22.69 10.66 30.44
C LEU A 409 22.49 9.90 31.77
N ASP A 410 21.86 10.51 32.77
CA ASP A 410 21.43 9.89 34.05
C ASP A 410 19.96 9.41 34.03
N GLY A 411 19.21 9.60 32.94
CA GLY A 411 17.94 8.94 32.68
C GLY A 411 16.66 9.77 32.86
N GLN A 412 16.74 11.08 33.09
CA GLN A 412 15.56 11.96 33.02
C GLN A 412 15.12 12.12 31.57
N VAL A 413 13.82 12.11 31.30
CA VAL A 413 13.28 12.12 29.93
C VAL A 413 12.27 13.24 29.74
N GLU A 414 12.43 14.01 28.67
CA GLU A 414 11.54 15.07 28.20
C GLU A 414 11.09 14.77 26.77
N ILE A 415 9.81 14.99 26.47
CA ILE A 415 9.28 14.83 25.10
C ILE A 415 9.51 16.13 24.35
N ILE A 416 10.22 16.07 23.22
CA ILE A 416 10.50 17.27 22.40
C ILE A 416 9.63 17.32 21.14
N ALA A 417 9.17 16.18 20.65
CA ALA A 417 8.18 16.12 19.59
C ALA A 417 7.30 14.88 19.80
N SER A 418 5.99 15.11 19.83
CA SER A 418 4.99 14.05 19.87
C SER A 418 3.93 14.26 18.80
N SER A 419 3.41 13.16 18.30
CA SER A 419 2.29 13.14 17.37
C SER A 419 1.52 11.83 17.50
N SER A 420 0.27 11.79 17.00
CA SER A 420 -0.50 10.55 16.86
C SER A 420 0.08 9.58 15.79
N PHE A 421 1.28 9.86 15.31
CA PHE A 421 1.95 9.21 14.19
C PHE A 421 3.35 8.72 14.60
N HIS A 422 4.03 8.00 13.72
CA HIS A 422 5.34 7.45 14.04
C HIS A 422 6.46 8.46 13.81
N ASP A 423 7.08 8.94 14.90
CA ASP A 423 8.26 9.79 14.88
C ASP A 423 9.54 8.97 15.16
N ARG A 424 10.54 9.04 14.27
CA ARG A 424 11.78 8.25 14.42
C ARG A 424 13.05 8.87 13.85
N LEU A 425 14.20 8.25 14.15
CA LEU A 425 15.53 8.61 13.65
C LEU A 425 15.91 10.08 13.93
N PRO A 426 16.04 10.51 15.19
CA PRO A 426 16.48 11.88 15.48
C PRO A 426 17.95 12.09 15.12
N ALA A 427 18.25 13.27 14.58
CA ALA A 427 19.60 13.75 14.30
C ALA A 427 19.74 15.19 14.82
N TYR A 428 20.78 15.44 15.63
CA TYR A 428 20.98 16.69 16.37
C TYR A 428 22.02 17.58 15.69
N ALA A 429 21.67 18.84 15.43
CA ALA A 429 22.57 19.87 14.95
C ALA A 429 23.19 20.60 16.14
N ARG A 430 24.44 20.25 16.48
CA ARG A 430 25.13 20.68 17.70
C ARG A 430 25.13 22.20 17.93
N ASP A 431 25.36 22.98 16.89
CA ASP A 431 25.64 24.41 17.04
C ASP A 431 24.35 25.26 17.10
N THR A 432 23.24 24.74 16.56
CA THR A 432 21.93 25.42 16.53
C THR A 432 20.96 24.90 17.59
N GLY A 433 21.17 23.66 18.04
CA GLY A 433 20.25 22.95 18.93
C GLY A 433 19.04 22.33 18.22
N ASP A 434 18.95 22.45 16.90
CA ASP A 434 17.84 21.88 16.10
C ASP A 434 17.92 20.34 16.07
N VAL A 435 16.77 19.68 16.02
CA VAL A 435 16.66 18.22 15.83
C VAL A 435 15.83 17.94 14.58
N VAL A 436 16.40 17.17 13.66
CA VAL A 436 15.69 16.65 12.48
C VAL A 436 15.32 15.20 12.72
N PHE A 437 14.12 14.81 12.32
CA PHE A 437 13.60 13.46 12.50
C PHE A 437 12.60 13.10 11.39
N LEU A 438 12.22 11.83 11.29
CA LEU A 438 11.19 11.35 10.39
C LEU A 438 9.84 11.29 11.08
N SER A 439 8.77 11.69 10.39
CA SER A 439 7.39 11.54 10.88
C SER A 439 6.42 11.18 9.76
N THR A 440 5.42 10.35 10.07
CA THR A 440 4.30 10.04 9.16
C THR A 440 3.10 10.98 9.32
N ARG A 441 3.24 12.10 10.04
CA ARG A 441 2.11 13.00 10.35
C ARG A 441 1.44 13.68 9.15
N SER A 442 2.08 13.68 7.98
CA SER A 442 1.52 14.13 6.71
C SER A 442 1.16 12.97 5.76
N GLY A 443 0.98 11.76 6.30
CA GLY A 443 0.50 10.57 5.58
C GLY A 443 1.59 9.55 5.27
N HIS A 444 2.76 9.99 4.83
CA HIS A 444 3.96 9.16 4.61
C HIS A 444 5.15 9.74 5.37
N TYR A 445 6.23 8.97 5.54
CA TYR A 445 7.43 9.48 6.22
C TYR A 445 7.98 10.71 5.49
N GLN A 446 8.01 11.83 6.19
CA GLN A 446 8.67 13.07 5.78
C GLN A 446 9.75 13.43 6.80
N LEU A 447 10.71 14.26 6.39
CA LEU A 447 11.66 14.93 7.27
C LEU A 447 10.99 16.13 7.94
N TRP A 448 11.15 16.21 9.26
CA TRP A 448 10.65 17.27 10.12
C TRP A 448 11.77 17.82 10.97
N LYS A 449 11.69 19.11 11.28
CA LYS A 449 12.60 19.80 12.18
C LYS A 449 11.83 20.30 13.39
N VAL A 450 12.38 20.10 14.58
CA VAL A 450 12.03 20.86 15.78
C VAL A 450 13.22 21.73 16.16
N SER A 451 13.00 23.03 16.28
CA SER A 451 14.03 23.97 16.70
C SER A 451 14.20 23.99 18.21
N SER A 452 15.33 24.54 18.68
CA SER A 452 15.64 24.63 20.12
C SER A 452 14.61 25.39 20.96
N ASN A 453 13.79 26.23 20.34
CA ASN A 453 12.65 26.93 20.95
C ASN A 453 11.32 26.15 20.89
N GLY A 454 11.30 24.95 20.29
CA GLY A 454 10.13 24.12 20.10
C GLY A 454 9.39 24.29 18.77
N ASP A 455 9.85 25.19 17.87
CA ASP A 455 9.18 25.42 16.59
C ASP A 455 9.31 24.20 15.67
N LEU A 456 8.17 23.70 15.19
CA LEU A 456 8.07 22.48 14.41
C LEU A 456 7.76 22.78 12.93
N ARG A 457 8.57 22.24 12.01
CA ARG A 457 8.46 22.50 10.57
C ARG A 457 8.67 21.23 9.74
N GLN A 458 7.83 21.00 8.72
CA GLN A 458 8.08 19.98 7.70
C GLN A 458 9.15 20.48 6.71
N LEU A 459 10.13 19.64 6.38
CA LEU A 459 11.23 19.98 5.47
C LEU A 459 11.04 19.38 4.08
N SER A 460 10.57 18.13 4.00
CA SER A 460 10.43 17.38 2.74
C SER A 460 8.97 17.25 2.31
N HIS A 461 8.75 16.93 1.03
CA HIS A 461 7.42 16.70 0.44
C HIS A 461 7.46 15.48 -0.50
N PHE A 462 7.91 14.34 0.00
CA PHE A 462 7.96 13.08 -0.76
C PHE A 462 6.55 12.64 -1.16
N ASP A 463 6.41 12.12 -2.38
CA ASP A 463 5.14 11.70 -2.98
C ASP A 463 4.76 10.24 -2.68
N ASN A 464 5.68 9.48 -2.08
CA ASN A 464 5.53 8.05 -1.80
C ASN A 464 6.11 7.64 -0.45
N SER A 465 5.74 6.43 -0.01
CA SER A 465 6.33 5.78 1.16
C SER A 465 7.69 5.16 0.81
N TYR A 466 8.77 5.89 1.11
CA TYR A 466 10.13 5.43 0.90
C TYR A 466 10.74 4.75 2.12
N ARG A 467 11.68 3.82 1.90
CA ARG A 467 12.56 3.34 2.97
C ARG A 467 13.65 4.36 3.24
N ILE A 468 13.38 5.24 4.21
CA ILE A 468 14.34 6.27 4.63
C ILE A 468 15.19 5.75 5.81
N GLY A 469 16.50 5.98 5.75
CA GLY A 469 17.46 5.61 6.79
C GLY A 469 18.68 6.51 6.84
N HIS A 470 19.57 6.27 7.80
CA HIS A 470 20.86 6.97 7.99
C HIS A 470 20.76 8.51 7.91
N LEU A 471 19.84 9.08 8.69
CA LEU A 471 19.69 10.53 8.78
C LEU A 471 20.84 11.14 9.60
N ALA A 472 21.48 12.18 9.07
CA ALA A 472 22.46 13.00 9.76
C ALA A 472 22.28 14.48 9.39
N VAL A 473 22.69 15.37 10.29
CA VAL A 473 22.64 16.83 10.11
C VAL A 473 24.05 17.37 10.37
N SER A 474 24.49 18.36 9.61
CA SER A 474 25.76 19.03 9.86
C SER A 474 25.71 19.79 11.20
N ASN A 475 26.83 19.90 11.90
CA ASN A 475 26.85 20.53 13.23
C ASN A 475 26.37 21.98 13.20
N ASP A 476 26.70 22.71 12.14
CA ASP A 476 26.29 24.09 11.89
C ASP A 476 24.81 24.24 11.47
N GLY A 477 24.10 23.12 11.30
CA GLY A 477 22.68 23.08 10.94
C GLY A 477 22.37 23.55 9.53
N LYS A 478 23.34 23.58 8.59
CA LYS A 478 23.09 23.99 7.20
C LYS A 478 22.60 22.86 6.30
N TYR A 479 23.05 21.63 6.55
CA TYR A 479 22.83 20.50 5.65
C TYR A 479 22.25 19.29 6.36
N ILE A 480 21.44 18.54 5.62
CA ILE A 480 20.85 17.28 6.05
C ILE A 480 21.21 16.23 5.00
N THR A 481 21.68 15.08 5.46
CA THR A 481 21.88 13.92 4.58
C THR A 481 21.13 12.71 5.10
N TYR A 482 20.63 11.90 4.18
CA TYR A 482 19.84 10.73 4.47
C TYR A 482 19.94 9.75 3.31
N THR A 483 19.37 8.55 3.50
CA THR A 483 19.29 7.55 2.45
C THR A 483 17.84 7.19 2.12
N ILE A 484 17.49 7.18 0.83
CA ILE A 484 16.26 6.59 0.30
C ILE A 484 16.67 5.37 -0.53
N ASN A 485 16.16 4.18 -0.18
CA ASN A 485 16.43 2.95 -0.92
C ASN A 485 17.94 2.67 -1.17
N SER A 486 18.81 3.13 -0.26
CA SER A 486 20.28 3.06 -0.35
C SER A 486 20.94 4.05 -1.32
N GLN A 487 20.23 5.07 -1.79
CA GLN A 487 20.83 6.26 -2.42
C GLN A 487 21.07 7.32 -1.36
N ILE A 488 22.17 8.07 -1.46
CA ILE A 488 22.43 9.23 -0.61
C ILE A 488 21.70 10.43 -1.19
N HIS A 489 21.02 11.14 -0.30
CA HIS A 489 20.41 12.44 -0.54
C HIS A 489 21.07 13.47 0.36
N LEU A 490 21.26 14.67 -0.17
CA LEU A 490 21.80 15.83 0.54
C LEU A 490 20.89 17.02 0.24
N MET A 491 20.44 17.71 1.28
CA MET A 491 19.58 18.88 1.17
C MET A 491 19.98 19.98 2.15
N THR A 492 19.51 21.20 1.91
CA THR A 492 19.61 22.31 2.86
C THR A 492 18.63 22.13 4.03
N MET A 493 18.88 22.83 5.13
CA MET A 493 17.96 22.91 6.27
C MET A 493 16.65 23.64 5.92
N GLU A 494 16.59 24.32 4.78
CA GLU A 494 15.41 24.98 4.24
C GLU A 494 14.46 24.02 3.51
N GLY A 495 14.94 22.87 3.03
CA GLY A 495 14.12 21.94 2.24
C GLY A 495 14.63 21.65 0.82
N GLU A 496 15.73 22.28 0.40
CA GLU A 496 16.19 22.24 -0.99
C GLU A 496 17.17 21.08 -1.22
N GLU A 497 16.85 20.17 -2.13
CA GLU A 497 17.73 19.06 -2.50
C GLU A 497 18.94 19.56 -3.30
N ILE A 498 20.14 19.24 -2.83
CA ILE A 498 21.43 19.66 -3.40
C ILE A 498 22.06 18.54 -4.22
N PHE A 499 21.94 17.29 -3.77
CA PHE A 499 22.60 16.15 -4.41
C PHE A 499 21.88 14.83 -4.15
N THR A 500 21.84 13.97 -5.17
CA THR A 500 21.37 12.59 -5.08
C THR A 500 22.36 11.66 -5.77
N SER A 501 22.74 10.57 -5.10
CA SER A 501 23.69 9.59 -5.66
C SER A 501 23.06 8.67 -6.72
N ASN A 502 23.92 7.93 -7.43
CA ASN A 502 23.52 6.93 -8.42
C ASN A 502 22.55 5.88 -7.82
N ASP A 503 21.55 5.44 -8.60
CA ASP A 503 20.51 4.48 -8.19
C ASP A 503 20.94 3.01 -8.31
N SER A 504 21.98 2.74 -9.09
CA SER A 504 22.46 1.41 -9.42
C SER A 504 23.55 0.91 -8.45
N ILE A 505 23.94 1.74 -7.49
CA ILE A 505 24.99 1.47 -6.50
C ILE A 505 24.38 1.58 -5.10
N LEU A 506 24.84 0.73 -4.18
CA LEU A 506 24.37 0.76 -2.79
C LEU A 506 25.26 1.69 -1.97
N TYR A 507 24.63 2.66 -1.31
CA TYR A 507 25.25 3.60 -0.40
C TYR A 507 24.64 3.50 1.00
N GLN A 508 25.46 3.74 2.03
CA GLN A 508 25.02 3.69 3.43
C GLN A 508 25.79 4.70 4.29
N ASN A 509 25.23 5.00 5.47
CA ASN A 509 25.89 5.78 6.52
C ASN A 509 26.53 7.11 6.06
N PRO A 510 25.80 7.99 5.35
CA PRO A 510 26.29 9.34 5.13
C PRO A 510 26.37 10.11 6.46
N VAL A 511 27.51 10.74 6.72
CA VAL A 511 27.79 11.57 7.90
C VAL A 511 28.65 12.77 7.51
N PHE A 512 28.51 13.88 8.22
CA PHE A 512 29.30 15.09 7.99
C PHE A 512 30.57 15.10 8.83
N SER A 513 31.64 15.69 8.29
CA SER A 513 32.76 16.19 9.08
C SER A 513 32.29 17.17 10.16
N SER A 514 33.10 17.32 11.20
CA SER A 514 32.81 18.19 12.33
C SER A 514 32.65 19.64 11.92
N ASP A 515 33.42 20.10 10.92
CA ASP A 515 33.31 21.41 10.29
C ASP A 515 32.15 21.55 9.28
N GLY A 516 31.46 20.46 8.95
CA GLY A 516 30.34 20.42 8.02
C GLY A 516 30.69 20.59 6.54
N GLN A 517 31.96 20.56 6.14
CA GLN A 517 32.38 20.77 4.74
C GLN A 517 32.52 19.50 3.92
N THR A 518 32.68 18.34 4.57
CA THR A 518 32.92 17.04 3.94
C THR A 518 31.81 16.06 4.31
N LEU A 519 31.32 15.34 3.32
CA LEU A 519 30.39 14.22 3.49
C LEU A 519 31.18 12.90 3.37
N TYR A 520 31.19 12.09 4.42
CA TYR A 520 31.71 10.72 4.40
C TYR A 520 30.56 9.73 4.26
N TYR A 521 30.79 8.64 3.53
CA TYR A 521 29.78 7.60 3.37
C TYR A 521 30.41 6.27 2.93
N SER A 522 29.64 5.21 3.05
CA SER A 522 30.02 3.88 2.59
C SER A 522 29.37 3.56 1.25
N VAL A 523 30.12 2.96 0.34
CA VAL A 523 29.67 2.55 -0.99
C VAL A 523 30.07 1.10 -1.26
N TYR A 524 29.17 0.33 -1.88
CA TYR A 524 29.44 -1.04 -2.28
C TYR A 524 29.93 -1.11 -3.73
N LEU A 525 31.23 -1.36 -3.91
CA LEU A 525 31.88 -1.42 -5.22
C LEU A 525 32.74 -2.69 -5.33
N ASN A 526 32.68 -3.37 -6.48
CA ASN A 526 33.51 -4.55 -6.77
C ASN A 526 33.43 -5.64 -5.67
N ASN A 527 32.22 -5.91 -5.18
CA ASN A 527 31.92 -6.84 -4.10
C ASN A 527 32.51 -6.49 -2.71
N GLU A 528 32.89 -5.24 -2.49
CA GLU A 528 33.47 -4.78 -1.23
C GLU A 528 32.89 -3.44 -0.78
N TRP A 529 32.72 -3.26 0.54
CA TRP A 529 32.34 -1.97 1.12
C TRP A 529 33.57 -1.07 1.29
N ARG A 530 33.47 0.16 0.78
CA ARG A 530 34.51 1.17 0.88
C ARG A 530 33.95 2.46 1.46
N ILE A 531 34.80 3.18 2.18
CA ILE A 531 34.53 4.53 2.65
C ILE A 531 35.05 5.52 1.60
N GLU A 532 34.17 6.43 1.19
CA GLU A 532 34.48 7.55 0.33
C GLU A 532 34.10 8.87 1.02
N SER A 533 34.65 9.97 0.52
CA SER A 533 34.24 11.32 0.89
C SER A 533 33.92 12.17 -0.34
N ARG A 534 33.11 13.21 -0.12
CA ARG A 534 32.85 14.29 -1.08
C ARG A 534 32.92 15.62 -0.35
N LEU A 535 33.57 16.62 -0.95
CA LEU A 535 33.50 18.01 -0.47
C LEU A 535 32.14 18.57 -0.87
N ILE A 536 31.42 19.24 0.02
CA ILE A 536 30.07 19.76 -0.29
C ILE A 536 30.13 20.80 -1.42
N GLU A 537 31.19 21.63 -1.47
CA GLU A 537 31.40 22.59 -2.57
C GLU A 537 31.64 21.93 -3.93
N ASN A 538 32.08 20.67 -3.96
CA ASN A 538 32.35 19.89 -5.17
C ASN A 538 31.75 18.49 -5.03
N ILE A 539 30.47 18.45 -4.70
CA ILE A 539 29.79 17.22 -4.25
C ILE A 539 29.80 16.12 -5.31
N GLU A 540 29.99 16.43 -6.59
CA GLU A 540 29.97 15.45 -7.68
C GLU A 540 31.20 14.53 -7.75
N VAL A 541 32.33 14.94 -7.15
CA VAL A 541 33.60 14.22 -7.25
C VAL A 541 33.89 13.41 -5.98
N PRO A 542 33.82 12.06 -6.02
CA PRO A 542 34.17 11.23 -4.88
C PRO A 542 35.69 11.11 -4.70
N ILE A 543 36.11 11.01 -3.45
CA ILE A 543 37.47 10.69 -3.03
C ILE A 543 37.42 9.36 -2.29
N ASN A 544 38.23 8.39 -2.74
CA ASN A 544 38.27 7.08 -2.10
C ASN A 544 39.28 7.06 -0.94
N LEU A 545 38.86 6.62 0.24
CA LEU A 545 39.67 6.66 1.46
C LEU A 545 40.19 5.27 1.84
N THR A 546 39.29 4.37 2.25
CA THR A 546 39.67 3.06 2.82
C THR A 546 38.55 2.03 2.67
N ARG A 547 38.78 0.81 3.14
CA ARG A 547 37.74 -0.24 3.24
C ARG A 547 36.95 -0.06 4.54
N GLY A 548 35.64 -0.24 4.48
CA GLY A 548 34.79 -0.08 5.66
C GLY A 548 33.31 0.01 5.32
N THR A 549 32.47 -0.28 6.30
CA THR A 549 30.99 -0.29 6.19
C THR A 549 30.35 0.90 6.86
N ILE A 550 30.99 1.48 7.87
CA ILE A 550 30.52 2.67 8.61
C ILE A 550 31.73 3.55 8.90
N ALA A 551 31.54 4.87 8.86
CA ALA A 551 32.51 5.87 9.27
C ALA A 551 31.85 6.95 10.15
N GLN A 552 32.60 7.47 11.13
CA GLN A 552 32.28 8.68 11.90
C GLN A 552 33.54 9.51 12.04
N PRO A 553 33.51 10.82 11.75
CA PRO A 553 34.69 11.65 11.90
C PRO A 553 35.03 11.91 13.36
N CYS A 554 36.32 12.11 13.60
CA CYS A 554 36.81 12.67 14.84
C CYS A 554 36.33 14.12 14.97
N ILE A 555 36.16 14.60 16.21
CA ILE A 555 35.63 15.93 16.51
C ILE A 555 36.49 17.07 15.90
N ASP A 556 37.78 16.81 15.69
CA ASP A 556 38.77 17.72 15.11
C ASP A 556 39.07 17.42 13.63
N ASP A 557 38.29 16.51 13.02
CA ASP A 557 38.43 16.03 11.65
C ASP A 557 39.80 15.43 11.29
N SER A 558 40.62 15.09 12.30
CA SER A 558 41.96 14.53 12.09
C SER A 558 41.97 13.02 11.76
N CYS A 559 40.84 12.35 11.96
CA CYS A 559 40.68 10.91 11.76
C CYS A 559 39.22 10.51 11.47
N LEU A 560 39.04 9.26 11.06
CA LEU A 560 37.75 8.57 11.00
C LEU A 560 37.76 7.36 11.93
N TYR A 561 36.71 7.20 12.73
CA TYR A 561 36.37 5.92 13.33
C TYR A 561 35.63 5.10 12.28
N ILE A 562 36.09 3.88 12.01
CA ILE A 562 35.52 3.03 10.96
C ILE A 562 35.21 1.63 11.49
N VAL A 563 34.18 1.00 10.94
CA VAL A 563 33.89 -0.41 11.14
C VAL A 563 34.13 -1.15 9.83
N ARG A 564 34.75 -2.33 9.88
CA ARG A 564 35.02 -3.16 8.70
C ARG A 564 34.07 -4.36 8.63
N SER A 565 33.97 -4.97 7.45
CA SER A 565 33.02 -6.07 7.18
C SER A 565 33.50 -7.40 7.77
N ASP A 566 34.81 -7.61 7.74
CA ASP A 566 35.54 -8.79 8.21
C ASP A 566 35.81 -8.75 9.71
N GLU A 567 35.99 -7.55 10.25
CA GLU A 567 36.30 -7.30 11.66
C GLU A 567 35.19 -6.42 12.25
N GLN A 568 34.28 -7.00 13.06
CA GLN A 568 33.19 -6.27 13.76
C GLN A 568 33.70 -5.37 14.91
N ASN A 569 34.89 -4.82 14.75
CA ASN A 569 35.57 -3.93 15.69
C ASN A 569 35.64 -2.51 15.12
N LEU A 570 35.90 -1.55 16.01
CA LEU A 570 36.09 -0.15 15.64
C LEU A 570 37.58 0.11 15.42
N PHE A 571 37.90 0.85 14.35
CA PHE A 571 39.26 1.21 13.99
C PHE A 571 39.38 2.72 13.82
N ILE A 572 40.58 3.26 14.05
CA ILE A 572 40.93 4.64 13.73
C ILE A 572 41.70 4.66 12.42
N PHE A 573 41.13 5.30 11.41
CA PHE A 573 41.77 5.63 10.15
C PHE A 573 42.30 7.05 10.19
N LYS A 574 43.57 7.23 9.78
CA LYS A 574 44.22 8.54 9.60
C LYS A 574 44.81 8.60 8.20
N GLU A 575 44.48 9.67 7.48
CA GLU A 575 45.02 9.89 6.15
C GLU A 575 46.55 10.01 6.24
N ASN A 576 47.27 9.31 5.35
CA ASN A 576 48.74 9.20 5.34
C ASN A 576 49.39 8.33 6.44
N THR A 577 48.63 7.45 7.11
CA THR A 577 49.23 6.41 7.97
C THR A 577 49.28 5.05 7.27
N ILE A 578 50.27 4.22 7.63
CA ILE A 578 50.54 2.93 6.97
C ILE A 578 49.51 1.87 7.37
N ALA A 579 48.91 1.99 8.57
CA ALA A 579 47.97 1.02 9.11
C ALA A 579 46.99 1.67 10.09
N ASP A 580 45.74 1.20 10.05
CA ASP A 580 44.69 1.61 10.98
C ASP A 580 44.95 1.03 12.38
N THR A 581 44.60 1.79 13.42
CA THR A 581 44.74 1.35 14.81
C THR A 581 43.41 0.85 15.34
N GLY A 582 43.34 -0.41 15.79
CA GLY A 582 42.10 -0.97 16.37
C GLY A 582 41.81 -0.42 17.77
N ILE A 583 40.53 -0.28 18.09
CA ILE A 583 40.02 0.05 19.43
C ILE A 583 39.17 -1.12 19.91
N ASP A 584 39.52 -1.69 21.06
CA ASP A 584 38.71 -2.71 21.70
C ASP A 584 37.64 -2.06 22.59
N ILE A 585 36.45 -1.83 22.01
CA ILE A 585 35.27 -1.39 22.74
C ILE A 585 34.29 -2.52 23.06
N GLY A 586 34.69 -3.77 22.80
CA GLY A 586 33.83 -4.94 22.87
C GLY A 586 32.79 -5.02 21.73
N LYS A 587 31.76 -5.84 21.93
CA LYS A 587 30.74 -6.12 20.91
C LYS A 587 29.78 -4.93 20.69
N ILE A 588 29.85 -4.30 19.52
CA ILE A 588 28.88 -3.31 19.07
C ILE A 588 27.67 -4.04 18.46
N SER A 589 26.47 -3.84 19.03
CA SER A 589 25.28 -4.55 18.54
C SER A 589 24.69 -3.93 17.28
N TYR A 590 24.86 -2.61 17.11
CA TYR A 590 24.39 -1.85 15.96
C TYR A 590 25.53 -0.97 15.46
N PRO A 591 26.42 -1.49 14.59
CA PRO A 591 27.61 -0.79 14.17
C PRO A 591 27.36 0.57 13.51
N ASN A 592 26.17 0.78 12.95
CA ASN A 592 25.75 2.04 12.34
C ASN A 592 25.15 3.05 13.33
N GLN A 593 25.16 2.77 14.64
CA GLN A 593 24.59 3.59 15.70
C GLN A 593 25.59 3.78 16.84
N TYR A 594 26.63 4.56 16.57
CA TYR A 594 27.52 5.11 17.59
C TYR A 594 27.79 6.58 17.31
N HIS A 595 28.13 7.30 18.36
CA HIS A 595 28.44 8.73 18.33
C HIS A 595 29.76 8.98 19.04
N VAL A 596 30.58 9.85 18.46
CA VAL A 596 31.88 10.22 18.99
C VAL A 596 31.82 11.64 19.53
N THR A 597 32.44 11.84 20.68
CA THR A 597 32.67 13.15 21.32
C THR A 597 34.17 13.30 21.60
N GLU A 598 34.62 14.47 22.06
CA GLU A 598 36.03 14.72 22.38
C GLU A 598 36.67 13.65 23.28
N GLN A 599 35.91 13.13 24.24
CA GLN A 599 36.45 12.23 25.26
C GLN A 599 35.80 10.84 25.26
N HIS A 600 34.70 10.65 24.52
CA HIS A 600 33.90 9.43 24.64
C HIS A 600 33.32 8.95 23.32
N ILE A 601 33.21 7.63 23.18
CA ILE A 601 32.38 6.95 22.19
C ILE A 601 31.12 6.44 22.90
N TYR A 602 29.95 6.80 22.37
CA TYR A 602 28.66 6.30 22.81
C TYR A 602 28.13 5.30 21.81
N TYR A 603 27.63 4.16 22.25
CA TYR A 603 27.11 3.12 21.35
C TYR A 603 26.05 2.25 22.04
N VAL A 604 25.30 1.49 21.24
CA VAL A 604 24.26 0.58 21.77
C VAL A 604 24.80 -0.83 21.92
N ARG A 605 24.68 -1.38 23.13
CA ARG A 605 24.82 -2.81 23.41
C ARG A 605 23.45 -3.43 23.63
N SER A 606 23.17 -4.54 22.94
CA SER A 606 21.92 -5.29 23.04
C SER A 606 22.18 -6.68 23.62
N GLU A 607 21.58 -6.96 24.76
CA GLU A 607 21.63 -8.27 25.43
C GLU A 607 20.22 -8.68 25.86
N GLN A 608 19.85 -9.94 25.63
CA GLN A 608 18.52 -10.47 26.00
C GLN A 608 17.32 -9.59 25.58
N ARG A 609 17.39 -8.98 24.38
CA ARG A 609 16.40 -8.03 23.82
C ARG A 609 16.26 -6.70 24.59
N LYS A 610 17.19 -6.37 25.48
CA LYS A 610 17.30 -5.04 26.10
C LYS A 610 18.45 -4.29 25.46
N ASN A 611 18.25 -3.01 25.17
CA ASN A 611 19.31 -2.12 24.69
C ASN A 611 19.79 -1.25 25.84
N TRP A 612 21.10 -1.01 25.89
CA TRP A 612 21.75 -0.12 26.84
C TRP A 612 22.62 0.87 26.09
N LEU A 613 22.60 2.12 26.54
CA LEU A 613 23.56 3.12 26.10
C LEU A 613 24.88 2.87 26.85
N MET A 614 25.92 2.58 26.09
CA MET A 614 27.27 2.40 26.58
C MET A 614 28.09 3.66 26.33
N ARG A 615 29.09 3.91 27.19
CA ARG A 615 30.08 4.97 27.04
C ARG A 615 31.47 4.37 27.20
N TYR A 616 32.33 4.59 26.21
CA TYR A 616 33.74 4.25 26.25
C TYR A 616 34.57 5.53 26.29
N ASN A 617 35.49 5.67 27.25
CA ASN A 617 36.34 6.84 27.39
C ASN A 617 37.64 6.68 26.57
N LEU A 618 37.91 7.65 25.71
CA LEU A 618 39.04 7.63 24.76
C LEU A 618 40.41 7.88 25.42
N LEU A 619 40.45 8.40 26.65
CA LEU A 619 41.68 8.78 27.35
C LEU A 619 42.18 7.68 28.29
N ASN A 620 41.28 7.02 29.01
CA ASN A 620 41.62 6.01 30.02
C ASN A 620 41.08 4.60 29.68
N GLU A 621 40.44 4.44 28.52
CA GLU A 621 39.87 3.18 28.02
C GLU A 621 38.77 2.58 28.92
N GLU A 622 38.14 3.40 29.77
CA GLU A 622 37.08 2.98 30.68
C GLU A 622 35.76 2.76 29.94
N LEU A 623 35.13 1.60 30.17
CA LEU A 623 33.80 1.26 29.67
C LEU A 623 32.75 1.38 30.79
N ALA A 624 31.70 2.17 30.55
CA ALA A 624 30.58 2.37 31.46
C ALA A 624 29.23 2.08 30.77
N GLU A 625 28.33 1.43 31.52
CA GLU A 625 26.91 1.30 31.17
C GLU A 625 26.15 2.48 31.77
N LEU A 626 25.38 3.22 30.96
CA LEU A 626 24.71 4.44 31.42
C LEU A 626 23.24 4.21 31.76
N THR A 627 22.40 3.97 30.75
CA THR A 627 20.94 3.89 30.92
C THR A 627 20.31 2.97 29.88
N PRO A 628 19.18 2.30 30.19
CA PRO A 628 18.42 1.53 29.22
C PRO A 628 17.90 2.41 28.07
N LEU A 629 17.85 1.84 26.86
CA LEU A 629 17.30 2.49 25.68
C LEU A 629 16.08 1.72 25.14
N SER A 630 14.98 2.45 24.94
CA SER A 630 13.78 1.91 24.28
C SER A 630 13.96 1.71 22.77
N SER A 631 14.96 2.38 22.18
CA SER A 631 15.27 2.33 20.75
C SER A 631 16.72 1.96 20.50
N ARG A 632 17.00 1.58 19.26
CA ARG A 632 18.35 1.29 18.76
C ARG A 632 19.03 2.54 18.21
N THR A 633 18.27 3.63 18.02
CA THR A 633 18.74 4.85 17.38
C THR A 633 18.74 6.01 18.34
N PHE A 634 19.83 6.76 18.36
CA PHE A 634 20.01 7.91 19.23
C PHE A 634 20.98 8.89 18.59
N THR A 635 21.04 10.11 19.12
CA THR A 635 22.07 11.11 18.78
C THR A 635 22.48 11.85 20.05
N ILE A 636 23.76 12.20 20.19
CA ILE A 636 24.33 12.75 21.43
C ILE A 636 24.32 14.27 21.41
N ASP A 637 23.79 14.87 22.48
CA ASP A 637 23.92 16.28 22.84
C ASP A 637 24.97 16.40 23.95
N SER A 638 26.24 16.39 23.55
CA SER A 638 27.36 16.43 24.49
C SER A 638 27.44 17.74 25.28
N ILE A 639 26.90 18.83 24.71
CA ILE A 639 26.90 20.16 25.33
C ILE A 639 26.01 20.15 26.58
N ASN A 640 24.81 19.57 26.48
CA ASN A 640 23.84 19.54 27.58
C ASN A 640 23.85 18.21 28.36
N ASN A 641 24.87 17.36 28.18
CA ASN A 641 24.97 16.06 28.82
C ASN A 641 23.69 15.19 28.63
N ALA A 642 23.18 15.19 27.39
CA ALA A 642 21.93 14.56 27.02
C ALA A 642 22.05 13.80 25.69
N PHE A 643 21.00 13.10 25.30
CA PHE A 643 20.86 12.44 24.03
C PHE A 643 19.41 12.47 23.57
N TYR A 644 19.19 12.43 22.26
CA TYR A 644 17.85 12.30 21.69
C TYR A 644 17.64 10.87 21.22
N THR A 645 16.46 10.31 21.48
CA THR A 645 16.10 8.97 21.03
C THR A 645 14.59 8.91 20.76
N THR A 646 14.12 7.75 20.31
CA THR A 646 12.71 7.50 20.07
C THR A 646 12.14 6.64 21.20
N GLN A 647 11.05 7.08 21.81
CA GLN A 647 10.37 6.29 22.82
C GLN A 647 9.05 5.77 22.26
N MET A 648 8.86 4.44 22.29
CA MET A 648 7.55 3.87 21.96
C MET A 648 6.60 4.05 23.13
N ARG A 649 5.38 4.50 22.83
CA ARG A 649 4.29 4.63 23.79
C ARG A 649 3.01 4.04 23.23
N GLU A 650 2.08 3.76 24.12
CA GLU A 650 0.72 3.40 23.72
C GLU A 650 0.04 4.62 23.09
N SER A 651 -0.80 4.37 22.09
CA SER A 651 -1.59 5.39 21.43
C SER A 651 -3.08 5.14 21.58
N ASP A 652 -3.84 6.19 21.33
CA ASP A 652 -5.29 6.11 21.33
C ASP A 652 -5.81 5.37 20.10
N THR A 653 -6.73 4.44 20.30
CA THR A 653 -7.54 3.84 19.22
C THR A 653 -9.02 4.09 19.49
N MET A 654 -9.83 3.94 18.44
CA MET A 654 -11.27 4.12 18.52
C MET A 654 -11.98 2.96 17.83
N LEU A 655 -13.15 2.58 18.36
CA LEU A 655 -14.09 1.71 17.68
C LEU A 655 -15.06 2.56 16.87
N GLU A 656 -15.30 2.15 15.63
CA GLU A 656 -16.29 2.72 14.74
C GLU A 656 -17.25 1.63 14.25
N LYS A 657 -18.45 2.03 13.84
CA LYS A 657 -19.37 1.19 13.07
C LYS A 657 -19.66 1.81 11.72
N THR A 658 -19.92 0.97 10.73
CA THR A 658 -20.41 1.43 9.43
C THR A 658 -21.39 0.41 8.85
N THR A 659 -22.43 0.93 8.21
CA THR A 659 -23.37 0.14 7.42
C THR A 659 -22.79 -0.10 6.02
N ILE A 660 -22.74 -1.36 5.66
CA ILE A 660 -22.42 -1.85 4.33
C ILE A 660 -23.74 -2.08 3.62
N PRO A 661 -23.99 -1.40 2.48
CA PRO A 661 -25.23 -1.62 1.78
C PRO A 661 -25.21 -3.01 1.14
N SER A 662 -26.31 -3.74 1.30
CA SER A 662 -26.52 -5.04 0.66
C SER A 662 -26.31 -4.93 -0.85
N ALA A 663 -25.59 -5.88 -1.45
CA ALA A 663 -25.45 -5.94 -2.91
C ALA A 663 -26.85 -6.17 -3.53
N GLN A 664 -27.32 -5.21 -4.34
CA GLN A 664 -28.61 -5.30 -5.06
C GLN A 664 -28.57 -6.29 -6.23
#